data_AF-A0A8C4KXS1-F1
#
_entry.id   AF-A0A8C4KXS1-F1
#
_cell.length_a   1.000
_cell.length_b   1.000
_cell.length_c   1.000
_cell.angle_alpha   90.00
_cell.angle_beta   90.00
_cell.angle_gamma   90.00
#
_symmetry.space_group_name_H-M   'P 1'
#
loop_
_entity.id
_entity.type
_entity.pdbx_description
1 polymer ?
#
loop_
_entity_poly.entity_id
_entity_poly.type
_entity_poly.pdbx_seq_one_letter_code
_entity_poly.pdbx_strand_id
1 'polypeptide(L)'
;MSEVQGTVEFSVELHKFHNVDLFQRGYYQIRVGLKIPSRIPHRLFATIAGQTGDSSLCSACVHENNVYSRIFQILYRNEEIILNESMNFRVHLLLDGERVEDALSEADFQLKLDLHFTDSEQQDVPVIPMISSRTLCLHFHPRRGLHHHVPVMFDYFHLSVISVTVHASLVALHQPLISFARPGKGSWLGKGNLETGPDQSSMSLENLVFGAGYCKPTSSEVRRADNDIFIHLHAYKWHKDLCLLLLNAHRGLHMYYTLIMKEIPELPQLKLEELSVEDTLSQLCTELQLLSNPEKIAEQISKDLAWLCSHLLALWTQFLEVATLHAEVTAYLTQEHHMLRVRRFSEAFFYTEHQKLAVLTFQEGLIQSHGQISTEIRNSEYFTSMPPLPAECLDIDGDWNTLPVIFEDRYMDLPCKDFCYPVPTPLETSTEFGPMQGERADSAADKSLAVYVEMQGLQEIELNDSPASAPPATGSYQAEFPQEPDNREHKLVANGTGFHSVTTEGVALESRKSVDVVNLSVSCTATCLPFSSVLKETPAMVGFSSKQAPFPITRQPLGSFGVVSSNSNEMDEEANERIFYQAKEKFKKEMKIEGFLYSDLSVLASDIPYFPPEEEEENLEDGIHLVVCVHGLDGNSADLRLVKTFIELGLPGGKLDFLMSERNQTDTFADFDTMTDRLLDEIIQHIQLYNLSISRISFIGHSLGNVIIRSVLTRPRFRYYLNKLHTFLSLSGPHLGTLYNNSTLVSTGLWLMQKLKKSGSLLQLTFRDNADLRKCFLYQLSQKTGLQYFKNVVLVASPQDRYVPFHSARIEMCKNALKDRHTGPVYAEMINNLLQPLIGAKDCTLIRHNVFHALPNTANTLIGRAAHIAVLDSELFLEKFFLVAGLNYFK
;
A
#
# COMPACT_ATOMS: atom_id res chain seq x y z
N MET A 1 -17.24 3.13 38.63
CA MET A 1 -17.45 2.83 37.21
C MET A 1 -18.90 2.46 37.04
N SER A 2 -19.66 3.39 36.51
CA SER A 2 -21.00 3.16 35.97
C SER A 2 -20.83 2.42 34.64
N GLU A 3 -21.57 1.34 34.39
CA GLU A 3 -21.44 0.56 33.15
C GLU A 3 -22.59 0.92 32.19
N VAL A 4 -22.29 1.48 31.01
CA VAL A 4 -23.28 1.85 29.98
C VAL A 4 -23.36 0.75 28.93
N GLN A 5 -24.56 0.42 28.46
CA GLN A 5 -24.74 -0.41 27.27
C GLN A 5 -24.80 0.47 26.01
N GLY A 6 -23.70 0.55 25.27
CA GLY A 6 -23.69 1.14 23.93
C GLY A 6 -24.23 0.16 22.89
N THR A 7 -24.92 0.66 21.87
CA THR A 7 -25.36 -0.14 20.71
C THR A 7 -24.94 0.54 19.42
N VAL A 8 -24.08 -0.14 18.67
CA VAL A 8 -23.63 0.28 17.33
C VAL A 8 -24.24 -0.68 16.30
N GLU A 9 -24.75 -0.15 15.20
CA GLU A 9 -25.20 -0.94 14.06
C GLU A 9 -24.27 -0.73 12.87
N PHE A 10 -24.00 -1.81 12.14
CA PHE A 10 -23.27 -1.82 10.88
C PHE A 10 -24.17 -2.44 9.82
N SER A 11 -24.54 -1.68 8.80
CA SER A 11 -25.04 -2.22 7.53
C SER A 11 -23.85 -2.46 6.60
N VAL A 12 -23.73 -3.68 6.10
CA VAL A 12 -22.65 -4.12 5.22
C VAL A 12 -23.27 -4.64 3.93
N GLU A 13 -22.74 -4.20 2.80
CA GLU A 13 -23.34 -4.42 1.48
C GLU A 13 -22.32 -5.05 0.55
N LEU A 14 -22.67 -6.21 -0.02
CA LEU A 14 -21.89 -6.89 -1.06
C LEU A 14 -22.52 -6.58 -2.42
N HIS A 15 -21.85 -5.76 -3.23
CA HIS A 15 -22.40 -5.28 -4.51
C HIS A 15 -22.06 -6.21 -5.67
N LYS A 16 -20.80 -6.19 -6.10
CA LYS A 16 -20.28 -6.93 -7.26
C LYS A 16 -19.02 -7.72 -6.89
N PHE A 17 -18.93 -8.96 -7.37
CA PHE A 17 -17.71 -9.76 -7.37
C PHE A 17 -17.11 -9.79 -8.78
N HIS A 18 -15.84 -9.41 -8.91
CA HIS A 18 -15.12 -9.33 -10.18
C HIS A 18 -14.05 -10.42 -10.24
N ASN A 19 -14.15 -11.36 -11.17
CA ASN A 19 -13.11 -12.35 -11.43
C ASN A 19 -11.98 -11.76 -12.29
N VAL A 20 -10.93 -11.24 -11.67
CA VAL A 20 -9.78 -10.66 -12.37
C VAL A 20 -8.89 -11.74 -13.00
N ASP A 21 -8.50 -12.78 -12.24
CA ASP A 21 -7.70 -13.90 -12.74
C ASP A 21 -7.72 -15.15 -11.83
N LEU A 22 -8.92 -15.65 -11.49
CA LEU A 22 -9.10 -16.91 -10.79
C LEU A 22 -8.71 -18.10 -11.69
N PHE A 23 -7.81 -18.95 -11.18
CA PHE A 23 -7.34 -20.14 -11.90
C PHE A 23 -8.37 -21.29 -11.98
N GLN A 24 -9.38 -21.29 -11.11
CA GLN A 24 -10.32 -22.39 -10.95
C GLN A 24 -11.71 -21.97 -11.39
N ARG A 25 -12.42 -22.87 -12.07
CA ARG A 25 -13.84 -22.73 -12.39
C ARG A 25 -14.64 -23.56 -11.40
N GLY A 26 -15.80 -23.07 -10.99
CA GLY A 26 -16.64 -23.73 -9.99
C GLY A 26 -17.46 -22.72 -9.22
N TYR A 27 -17.76 -23.07 -7.97
CA TYR A 27 -18.68 -22.33 -7.13
C TYR A 27 -17.95 -21.64 -5.98
N TYR A 28 -18.29 -20.37 -5.80
CA TYR A 28 -17.68 -19.48 -4.85
C TYR A 28 -18.74 -18.94 -3.87
N GLN A 29 -18.29 -18.59 -2.68
CA GLN A 29 -19.10 -17.96 -1.64
C GLN A 29 -18.24 -16.97 -0.87
N ILE A 30 -18.80 -15.83 -0.51
CA ILE A 30 -18.21 -14.90 0.45
C ILE A 30 -18.81 -15.17 1.82
N ARG A 31 -17.99 -15.26 2.86
CA ARG A 31 -18.45 -15.26 4.25
C ARG A 31 -17.96 -14.01 4.95
N VAL A 32 -18.88 -13.30 5.59
CA VAL A 32 -18.67 -12.02 6.26
C VAL A 32 -18.84 -12.21 7.75
N GLY A 33 -17.84 -11.79 8.54
CA GLY A 33 -17.90 -11.85 10.00
C GLY A 33 -17.38 -10.58 10.64
N LEU A 34 -18.23 -9.90 11.42
CA LEU A 34 -17.81 -8.76 12.23
C LEU A 34 -17.18 -9.26 13.54
N LYS A 35 -15.98 -8.78 13.85
CA LYS A 35 -15.23 -9.10 15.07
C LYS A 35 -15.06 -7.88 15.94
N ILE A 36 -15.12 -8.10 17.25
CA ILE A 36 -14.91 -7.10 18.30
C ILE A 36 -13.87 -7.64 19.29
N PRO A 37 -12.93 -6.82 19.80
CA PRO A 37 -11.89 -7.30 20.69
C PRO A 37 -12.46 -7.84 22.00
N SER A 38 -11.98 -9.00 22.45
CA SER A 38 -12.47 -9.68 23.67
C SER A 38 -12.24 -8.90 24.98
N ARG A 39 -11.52 -7.77 24.94
CA ARG A 39 -11.35 -6.85 26.08
C ARG A 39 -12.63 -6.07 26.41
N ILE A 40 -13.51 -5.85 25.43
CA ILE A 40 -14.82 -5.20 25.64
C ILE A 40 -15.87 -6.30 25.77
N PRO A 41 -16.59 -6.44 26.90
CA PRO A 41 -17.68 -7.40 27.01
C PRO A 41 -18.81 -6.99 26.05
N HIS A 42 -19.19 -7.88 25.15
CA HIS A 42 -20.11 -7.55 24.06
C HIS A 42 -21.08 -8.69 23.73
N ARG A 43 -22.13 -8.36 22.97
CA ARG A 43 -22.97 -9.31 22.23
C ARG A 43 -23.13 -8.83 20.80
N LEU A 44 -22.95 -9.74 19.86
CA LEU A 44 -23.12 -9.53 18.42
C LEU A 44 -24.39 -10.27 17.96
N PHE A 45 -25.15 -9.65 17.06
CA PHE A 45 -26.25 -10.26 16.33
C PHE A 45 -26.12 -9.91 14.85
N ALA A 46 -26.16 -10.92 13.97
CA ALA A 46 -26.16 -10.73 12.52
C ALA A 46 -27.54 -11.06 11.91
N THR A 47 -27.95 -10.28 10.92
CA THR A 47 -29.23 -10.43 10.20
C THR A 47 -29.05 -10.09 8.71
N ILE A 48 -29.92 -10.60 7.85
CA ILE A 48 -29.92 -10.30 6.41
C ILE A 48 -31.16 -9.51 6.06
N ALA A 49 -31.03 -8.46 5.25
CA ALA A 49 -32.17 -7.66 4.82
C ALA A 49 -33.09 -8.45 3.87
N GLY A 50 -34.41 -8.29 4.00
CA GLY A 50 -35.38 -8.79 3.02
C GLY A 50 -35.83 -10.26 3.12
N GLN A 51 -35.33 -11.08 4.05
CA GLN A 51 -35.75 -12.48 4.13
C GLN A 51 -37.18 -12.66 4.66
N THR A 52 -38.07 -13.17 3.79
CA THR A 52 -39.40 -13.66 4.13
C THR A 52 -39.49 -15.17 3.89
N GLY A 53 -39.30 -15.96 4.95
CA GLY A 53 -39.78 -17.34 5.07
C GLY A 53 -39.04 -18.46 4.32
N ASP A 54 -38.68 -18.29 3.05
CA ASP A 54 -38.26 -19.41 2.18
C ASP A 54 -36.73 -19.55 2.07
N SER A 55 -36.16 -20.40 2.93
CA SER A 55 -34.73 -20.75 2.89
C SER A 55 -34.43 -21.76 1.77
N SER A 56 -33.99 -21.28 0.61
CA SER A 56 -33.34 -22.13 -0.38
C SER A 56 -31.88 -22.44 0.03
N LEU A 57 -31.30 -23.56 -0.41
CA LEU A 57 -29.90 -23.89 -0.13
C LEU A 57 -28.89 -22.92 -0.80
N CYS A 58 -29.35 -22.06 -1.72
CA CYS A 58 -28.52 -21.13 -2.47
C CYS A 58 -28.70 -19.67 -2.07
N SER A 59 -29.64 -19.33 -1.18
CA SER A 59 -29.80 -17.96 -0.65
C SER A 59 -28.80 -17.68 0.47
N ALA A 60 -28.42 -16.40 0.62
CA ALA A 60 -27.61 -15.96 1.76
C ALA A 60 -28.20 -16.43 3.11
N CYS A 61 -27.36 -16.71 4.09
CA CYS A 61 -27.82 -17.22 5.39
C CYS A 61 -26.93 -16.77 6.56
N VAL A 62 -27.47 -16.79 7.78
CA VAL A 62 -26.72 -16.47 9.00
C VAL A 62 -26.32 -17.75 9.72
N HIS A 63 -25.04 -17.91 10.03
CA HIS A 63 -24.51 -19.04 10.79
C HIS A 63 -23.48 -18.56 11.82
N GLU A 64 -23.75 -18.80 13.11
CA GLU A 64 -22.90 -18.39 14.24
C GLU A 64 -22.48 -16.91 14.20
N ASN A 65 -23.42 -16.01 13.92
CA ASN A 65 -23.21 -14.57 13.71
C ASN A 65 -22.31 -14.17 12.51
N ASN A 66 -21.90 -15.12 11.68
CA ASN A 66 -21.36 -14.82 10.35
C ASN A 66 -22.47 -14.85 9.31
N VAL A 67 -22.35 -14.04 8.27
CA VAL A 67 -23.29 -13.98 7.15
C VAL A 67 -22.61 -14.62 5.95
N TYR A 68 -23.26 -15.61 5.36
CA TYR A 68 -22.79 -16.31 4.18
C TYR A 68 -23.56 -15.77 2.98
N SER A 69 -22.87 -15.35 1.93
CA SER A 69 -23.51 -14.92 0.69
C SER A 69 -24.24 -16.08 0.02
N ARG A 70 -25.09 -15.77 -0.97
CA ARG A 70 -25.46 -16.77 -1.97
C ARG A 70 -24.21 -17.42 -2.57
N ILE A 71 -24.32 -18.69 -2.93
CA ILE A 71 -23.31 -19.37 -3.74
C ILE A 71 -23.45 -18.85 -5.18
N PHE A 72 -22.33 -18.59 -5.85
CA PHE A 72 -22.29 -18.13 -7.23
C PHE A 72 -21.25 -18.89 -8.04
N GLN A 73 -21.51 -19.09 -9.34
CA GLN A 73 -20.60 -19.79 -10.24
C GLN A 73 -19.67 -18.79 -10.93
N ILE A 74 -18.42 -19.20 -11.16
CA ILE A 74 -17.46 -18.52 -12.04
C ILE A 74 -17.02 -19.49 -13.14
N LEU A 75 -17.15 -19.06 -14.38
CA LEU A 75 -16.89 -19.82 -15.60
C LEU A 75 -15.82 -19.16 -16.48
N TYR A 76 -15.78 -17.84 -16.53
CA TYR A 76 -14.93 -17.07 -17.44
C TYR A 76 -14.01 -16.12 -16.67
N ARG A 77 -12.87 -15.77 -17.28
CA ARG A 77 -11.99 -14.71 -16.80
C ARG A 77 -12.61 -13.35 -17.13
N ASN A 78 -12.39 -12.36 -16.28
CA ASN A 78 -13.00 -11.02 -16.35
C ASN A 78 -14.55 -11.09 -16.28
N GLU A 79 -15.08 -12.05 -15.53
CA GLU A 79 -16.53 -12.22 -15.30
C GLU A 79 -16.97 -11.42 -14.07
N GLU A 80 -18.05 -10.64 -14.21
CA GLU A 80 -18.69 -9.91 -13.12
C GLU A 80 -19.94 -10.62 -12.62
N ILE A 81 -20.07 -10.76 -11.29
CA ILE A 81 -21.24 -11.33 -10.63
C ILE A 81 -21.85 -10.28 -9.71
N ILE A 82 -23.07 -9.84 -10.02
CA ILE A 82 -23.86 -8.96 -9.16
C ILE A 82 -24.41 -9.78 -7.99
N LEU A 83 -24.10 -9.40 -6.75
CA LEU A 83 -24.62 -9.99 -5.53
C LEU A 83 -25.78 -9.16 -4.97
N ASN A 84 -25.56 -7.85 -4.77
CA ASN A 84 -26.48 -6.89 -4.15
C ASN A 84 -27.14 -7.42 -2.86
N GLU A 85 -26.32 -7.91 -1.94
CA GLU A 85 -26.76 -8.46 -0.65
C GLU A 85 -26.42 -7.51 0.50
N SER A 86 -27.45 -7.05 1.24
CA SER A 86 -27.28 -6.23 2.46
C SER A 86 -27.48 -7.06 3.73
N MET A 87 -26.59 -6.87 4.70
CA MET A 87 -26.59 -7.55 5.99
C MET A 87 -26.34 -6.57 7.13
N ASN A 88 -27.04 -6.76 8.25
CA ASN A 88 -26.97 -5.86 9.39
C ASN A 88 -26.41 -6.58 10.61
N PHE A 89 -25.31 -6.04 11.15
CA PHE A 89 -24.69 -6.47 12.40
C PHE A 89 -25.03 -5.46 13.51
N ARG A 90 -25.71 -5.91 14.57
CA ARG A 90 -25.98 -5.13 15.77
C ARG A 90 -25.04 -5.56 16.89
N VAL A 91 -24.25 -4.61 17.39
CA VAL A 91 -23.26 -4.83 18.46
C VAL A 91 -23.71 -4.11 19.72
N HIS A 92 -23.95 -4.86 20.80
CA HIS A 92 -24.12 -4.30 22.14
C HIS A 92 -22.80 -4.40 22.91
N LEU A 93 -22.33 -3.29 23.45
CA LEU A 93 -21.04 -3.14 24.12
C LEU A 93 -21.28 -2.69 25.57
N LEU A 94 -20.60 -3.33 26.53
CA LEU A 94 -20.56 -2.88 27.92
C LEU A 94 -19.37 -1.93 28.11
N LEU A 95 -19.67 -0.64 28.27
CA LEU A 95 -18.72 0.46 28.25
C LEU A 95 -18.58 1.11 29.63
N ASP A 96 -17.45 1.75 29.90
CA ASP A 96 -17.29 2.61 31.08
C ASP A 96 -18.03 3.93 30.83
N GLY A 97 -18.97 4.25 31.71
CA GLY A 97 -19.86 5.41 31.60
C GLY A 97 -19.15 6.76 31.68
N GLU A 98 -17.92 6.80 32.19
CA GLU A 98 -17.07 8.00 32.18
C GLU A 98 -16.21 8.13 30.91
N ARG A 99 -16.14 7.10 30.06
CA ARG A 99 -15.28 7.03 28.86
C ARG A 99 -16.00 6.42 27.65
N VAL A 100 -17.30 6.67 27.47
CA VAL A 100 -18.11 6.05 26.41
C VAL A 100 -17.60 6.41 25.01
N GLU A 101 -17.30 7.69 24.75
CA GLU A 101 -16.80 8.16 23.45
C GLU A 101 -15.40 7.60 23.14
N ASP A 102 -14.46 7.71 24.08
CA ASP A 102 -13.13 7.08 24.00
C ASP A 102 -13.24 5.58 23.72
N ALA A 103 -14.04 4.83 24.49
CA ALA A 103 -14.10 3.38 24.43
C ALA A 103 -14.75 2.85 23.14
N LEU A 104 -15.62 3.64 22.51
CA LEU A 104 -16.18 3.36 21.18
C LEU A 104 -15.21 3.73 20.06
N SER A 105 -14.45 4.84 20.18
CA SER A 105 -13.45 5.25 19.20
C SER A 105 -12.21 4.35 19.23
N GLU A 106 -11.81 3.89 20.42
CA GLU A 106 -10.77 2.89 20.64
C GLU A 106 -11.25 1.46 20.32
N ALA A 107 -12.49 1.23 19.88
CA ALA A 107 -12.98 -0.11 19.57
C ALA A 107 -12.50 -0.57 18.19
N ASP A 108 -11.52 -1.48 18.19
CA ASP A 108 -10.93 -2.13 17.01
C ASP A 108 -11.94 -3.13 16.37
N PHE A 109 -12.95 -2.57 15.70
CA PHE A 109 -13.93 -3.33 14.91
C PHE A 109 -13.29 -3.86 13.63
N GLN A 110 -13.46 -5.15 13.35
CA GLN A 110 -12.84 -5.79 12.19
C GLN A 110 -13.86 -6.57 11.37
N LEU A 111 -13.98 -6.27 10.07
CA LEU A 111 -14.81 -7.03 9.13
C LEU A 111 -13.95 -8.06 8.40
N LYS A 112 -14.16 -9.34 8.69
CA LYS A 112 -13.48 -10.44 7.98
C LYS A 112 -14.30 -10.88 6.78
N LEU A 113 -13.65 -10.94 5.63
CA LEU A 113 -14.18 -11.37 4.33
C LEU A 113 -13.42 -12.62 3.89
N ASP A 114 -14.11 -13.75 3.86
CA ASP A 114 -13.54 -15.04 3.51
C ASP A 114 -14.07 -15.50 2.16
N LEU A 115 -13.17 -15.77 1.21
CA LEU A 115 -13.50 -16.38 -0.07
C LEU A 115 -13.44 -17.90 0.08
N HIS A 116 -14.55 -18.54 -0.21
CA HIS A 116 -14.72 -20.00 -0.18
C HIS A 116 -14.92 -20.55 -1.59
N PHE A 117 -14.47 -21.77 -1.85
CA PHE A 117 -14.56 -22.43 -3.15
C PHE A 117 -14.91 -23.92 -3.07
N THR A 118 -15.73 -24.40 -4.00
CA THR A 118 -15.98 -25.83 -4.25
C THR A 118 -16.20 -26.11 -5.75
N ASP A 119 -15.89 -27.32 -6.17
CA ASP A 119 -16.16 -27.84 -7.52
C ASP A 119 -17.59 -28.42 -7.66
N SER A 120 -18.38 -28.49 -6.58
CA SER A 120 -19.70 -29.14 -6.53
C SER A 120 -20.82 -28.21 -6.06
N GLU A 121 -21.94 -28.19 -6.78
CA GLU A 121 -23.17 -27.45 -6.39
C GLU A 121 -23.82 -27.99 -5.10
N GLN A 122 -23.61 -29.27 -4.79
CA GLN A 122 -24.42 -30.02 -3.81
C GLN A 122 -23.69 -30.24 -2.47
N GLN A 123 -22.65 -29.47 -2.19
CA GLN A 123 -21.89 -29.61 -0.95
C GLN A 123 -22.56 -28.82 0.19
N ASP A 124 -22.72 -29.44 1.37
CA ASP A 124 -23.28 -28.79 2.55
C ASP A 124 -22.51 -27.50 2.87
N VAL A 125 -23.22 -26.37 2.93
CA VAL A 125 -22.65 -25.02 3.01
C VAL A 125 -21.54 -24.90 4.08
N PRO A 126 -21.66 -25.42 5.32
CA PRO A 126 -20.60 -25.30 6.34
C PRO A 126 -19.24 -25.90 5.92
N VAL A 127 -19.23 -26.87 5.00
CA VAL A 127 -18.06 -27.73 4.67
C VAL A 127 -17.16 -27.13 3.59
N ILE A 128 -17.63 -26.13 2.83
CA ILE A 128 -16.86 -25.51 1.74
C ILE A 128 -15.56 -24.87 2.30
N PRO A 129 -14.36 -25.21 1.79
CA PRO A 129 -13.09 -24.68 2.30
C PRO A 129 -12.88 -23.19 1.98
N MET A 130 -12.26 -22.48 2.91
CA MET A 130 -11.75 -21.11 2.70
C MET A 130 -10.45 -21.17 1.89
N ILE A 131 -10.39 -20.39 0.81
CA ILE A 131 -9.23 -20.32 -0.10
C ILE A 131 -8.46 -19.00 0.03
N SER A 132 -9.14 -17.90 0.36
CA SER A 132 -8.53 -16.59 0.64
C SER A 132 -9.28 -15.87 1.76
N SER A 133 -8.63 -14.92 2.40
CA SER A 133 -9.20 -14.12 3.49
C SER A 133 -8.61 -12.72 3.49
N ARG A 134 -9.46 -11.73 3.79
CA ARG A 134 -9.11 -10.33 4.03
C ARG A 134 -9.80 -9.85 5.30
N THR A 135 -9.17 -8.93 6.02
CA THR A 135 -9.76 -8.29 7.20
C THR A 135 -9.66 -6.79 7.04
N LEU A 136 -10.81 -6.10 7.05
CA LEU A 136 -10.90 -4.65 7.10
C LEU A 136 -10.89 -4.21 8.56
N CYS A 137 -10.02 -3.28 8.93
CA CYS A 137 -10.14 -2.49 10.15
C CYS A 137 -11.16 -1.37 9.90
N LEU A 138 -12.19 -1.27 10.73
CA LEU A 138 -13.27 -0.28 10.61
C LEU A 138 -13.07 0.84 11.63
N HIS A 139 -12.61 2.01 11.17
CA HIS A 139 -12.29 3.16 12.03
C HIS A 139 -13.56 3.97 12.33
N PHE A 140 -14.38 3.45 13.25
CA PHE A 140 -15.67 4.01 13.63
C PHE A 140 -15.56 5.25 14.54
N HIS A 141 -16.15 6.38 14.15
CA HIS A 141 -16.25 7.57 15.01
C HIS A 141 -17.65 7.68 15.67
N PRO A 142 -17.78 7.71 17.01
CA PRO A 142 -19.08 7.76 17.70
C PRO A 142 -20.03 8.92 17.36
N ARG A 143 -19.48 10.05 16.86
CA ARG A 143 -20.25 11.25 16.50
C ARG A 143 -20.65 11.30 15.02
N ARG A 144 -19.85 10.69 14.13
CA ARG A 144 -20.01 10.78 12.66
C ARG A 144 -20.45 9.46 12.02
N GLY A 145 -20.35 8.35 12.75
CA GLY A 145 -20.49 7.01 12.19
C GLY A 145 -19.26 6.58 11.40
N LEU A 146 -19.47 5.66 10.47
CA LEU A 146 -18.54 5.26 9.43
C LEU A 146 -19.36 4.98 8.17
N HIS A 147 -19.05 5.62 7.05
CA HIS A 147 -19.79 5.43 5.80
C HIS A 147 -18.79 5.41 4.65
N HIS A 148 -18.42 4.21 4.19
CA HIS A 148 -17.30 4.04 3.25
C HIS A 148 -17.47 2.84 2.33
N HIS A 149 -16.90 2.94 1.13
CA HIS A 149 -16.77 1.85 0.18
C HIS A 149 -15.32 1.33 0.18
N VAL A 150 -15.13 0.03 -0.04
CA VAL A 150 -13.81 -0.60 -0.24
C VAL A 150 -13.92 -1.70 -1.32
N PRO A 151 -13.15 -1.63 -2.41
CA PRO A 151 -12.97 -2.74 -3.34
C PRO A 151 -11.93 -3.72 -2.75
N VAL A 152 -12.40 -4.80 -2.14
CA VAL A 152 -11.52 -5.74 -1.41
C VAL A 152 -10.93 -6.77 -2.37
N MET A 153 -9.64 -6.61 -2.68
CA MET A 153 -8.87 -7.53 -3.52
C MET A 153 -8.35 -8.72 -2.70
N PHE A 154 -8.69 -9.94 -3.12
CA PHE A 154 -8.12 -11.18 -2.59
C PHE A 154 -6.70 -11.45 -3.12
N ASP A 155 -5.98 -12.36 -2.47
CA ASP A 155 -4.55 -12.59 -2.74
C ASP A 155 -4.22 -12.97 -4.19
N TYR A 156 -2.95 -12.78 -4.57
CA TYR A 156 -2.41 -13.18 -5.87
C TYR A 156 -2.87 -14.55 -6.41
N PHE A 157 -3.03 -15.59 -5.57
CA PHE A 157 -3.48 -16.91 -6.05
C PHE A 157 -4.98 -16.97 -6.34
N HIS A 158 -5.75 -16.03 -5.80
CA HIS A 158 -7.21 -15.93 -5.92
C HIS A 158 -7.64 -14.55 -6.41
N LEU A 159 -6.87 -13.97 -7.33
CA LEU A 159 -6.96 -12.57 -7.78
C LEU A 159 -8.37 -12.23 -8.27
N SER A 160 -9.15 -11.59 -7.40
CA SER A 160 -10.56 -11.26 -7.56
C SER A 160 -10.92 -10.14 -6.58
N VAL A 161 -11.98 -9.39 -6.87
CA VAL A 161 -12.35 -8.19 -6.09
C VAL A 161 -13.82 -8.24 -5.70
N ILE A 162 -14.12 -8.15 -4.40
CA ILE A 162 -15.49 -7.94 -3.89
C ILE A 162 -15.70 -6.47 -3.52
N SER A 163 -16.69 -5.84 -4.14
CA SER A 163 -17.11 -4.46 -3.85
C SER A 163 -17.96 -4.43 -2.58
N VAL A 164 -17.47 -3.75 -1.53
CA VAL A 164 -18.12 -3.69 -0.22
C VAL A 164 -18.42 -2.25 0.19
N THR A 165 -19.66 -1.95 0.60
CA THR A 165 -19.98 -0.72 1.34
C THR A 165 -20.24 -1.04 2.81
N VAL A 166 -19.78 -0.18 3.71
CA VAL A 166 -20.06 -0.25 5.15
C VAL A 166 -20.64 1.08 5.59
N HIS A 167 -21.85 1.04 6.14
CA HIS A 167 -22.46 2.13 6.89
C HIS A 167 -22.58 1.72 8.35
N ALA A 168 -22.19 2.56 9.29
CA ALA A 168 -22.31 2.26 10.72
C ALA A 168 -22.60 3.51 11.55
N SER A 169 -23.43 3.37 12.58
CA SER A 169 -23.80 4.46 13.49
C SER A 169 -23.99 3.98 14.92
N LEU A 170 -23.73 4.87 15.89
CA LEU A 170 -24.19 4.71 17.26
C LEU A 170 -25.70 4.92 17.24
N VAL A 171 -26.49 3.91 17.61
CA VAL A 171 -27.96 4.00 17.57
C VAL A 171 -28.59 4.11 18.95
N ALA A 172 -27.90 3.69 20.01
CA ALA A 172 -28.41 3.81 21.37
C ALA A 172 -27.36 3.75 22.49
N LEU A 173 -27.65 4.45 23.59
CA LEU A 173 -27.00 4.31 24.90
C LEU A 173 -28.06 3.98 25.95
N HIS A 174 -27.95 2.80 26.57
CA HIS A 174 -28.92 2.27 27.52
C HIS A 174 -28.27 1.83 28.84
N GLN A 175 -29.12 1.53 29.83
CA GLN A 175 -28.71 0.70 30.97
C GLN A 175 -28.30 -0.70 30.50
N PRO A 176 -27.36 -1.38 31.18
CA PRO A 176 -26.95 -2.75 30.89
C PRO A 176 -28.00 -3.74 31.41
N LEU A 177 -29.12 -3.80 30.70
CA LEU A 177 -30.22 -4.74 30.94
C LEU A 177 -29.90 -6.15 30.42
N ILE A 178 -28.84 -6.29 29.64
CA ILE A 178 -28.38 -7.53 29.02
C ILE A 178 -27.23 -8.13 29.83
N SER A 179 -27.25 -9.44 30.08
CA SER A 179 -26.14 -10.13 30.77
C SER A 179 -24.93 -10.31 29.84
N PHE A 180 -23.79 -9.70 30.18
CA PHE A 180 -22.55 -9.82 29.41
C PHE A 180 -21.64 -10.91 29.98
N ALA A 181 -21.13 -11.78 29.10
CA ALA A 181 -20.11 -12.76 29.48
C ALA A 181 -18.79 -12.04 29.76
N ARG A 182 -18.51 -11.77 31.05
CA ARG A 182 -17.27 -11.10 31.47
C ARG A 182 -16.07 -12.03 31.26
N PRO A 183 -14.98 -11.57 30.61
CA PRO A 183 -13.74 -12.36 30.51
C PRO A 183 -13.22 -12.74 31.90
N GLY A 184 -13.18 -14.04 32.19
CA GLY A 184 -12.93 -14.54 33.54
C GLY A 184 -11.49 -14.27 34.01
N LYS A 185 -11.33 -13.58 35.14
CA LYS A 185 -10.09 -13.66 35.93
C LYS A 185 -9.93 -15.11 36.39
N GLY A 186 -8.84 -15.77 35.98
CA GLY A 186 -8.57 -17.16 36.33
C GLY A 186 -8.46 -17.36 37.85
N SER A 187 -9.51 -17.94 38.46
CA SER A 187 -9.49 -18.35 39.86
C SER A 187 -8.79 -19.70 39.99
N TRP A 188 -7.51 -19.67 40.35
CA TRP A 188 -6.73 -20.87 40.61
C TRP A 188 -6.99 -21.38 42.03
N LEU A 189 -7.97 -22.26 42.18
CA LEU A 189 -8.00 -23.40 43.12
C LEU A 189 -9.35 -24.13 43.04
N GLY A 190 -9.35 -25.39 42.61
CA GLY A 190 -10.55 -26.22 42.62
C GLY A 190 -10.66 -27.08 43.89
N LYS A 191 -11.84 -27.07 44.52
CA LYS A 191 -12.55 -28.31 44.93
C LYS A 191 -13.94 -28.03 45.52
N GLY A 192 -14.96 -28.55 44.84
CA GLY A 192 -16.23 -29.06 45.40
C GLY A 192 -17.12 -28.13 46.23
N ASN A 193 -18.24 -27.69 45.65
CA ASN A 193 -19.51 -28.41 45.89
C ASN A 193 -20.56 -28.06 44.82
N LEU A 194 -21.54 -28.95 44.61
CA LEU A 194 -22.69 -28.72 43.75
C LEU A 194 -23.86 -28.23 44.61
N GLU A 195 -24.02 -26.91 44.74
CA GLU A 195 -25.29 -26.30 45.18
C GLU A 195 -25.66 -25.14 44.27
N THR A 196 -26.91 -25.15 43.81
CA THR A 196 -27.54 -24.10 43.01
C THR A 196 -27.82 -22.87 43.87
N GLY A 197 -26.96 -21.86 43.78
CA GLY A 197 -27.25 -20.51 44.27
C GLY A 197 -28.03 -19.68 43.24
N PRO A 198 -28.87 -18.71 43.67
CA PRO A 198 -29.60 -17.83 42.77
C PRO A 198 -28.67 -16.85 42.03
N ASP A 199 -29.19 -16.28 40.94
CA ASP A 199 -28.45 -15.48 39.96
C ASP A 199 -27.56 -14.37 40.54
N GLN A 200 -26.43 -14.13 39.89
CA GLN A 200 -25.60 -12.96 40.17
C GLN A 200 -26.39 -11.69 39.84
N SER A 201 -26.46 -10.79 40.82
CA SER A 201 -27.29 -9.59 40.81
C SER A 201 -27.11 -8.73 39.55
N SER A 202 -28.23 -8.47 38.85
CA SER A 202 -28.36 -7.29 37.99
C SER A 202 -28.01 -6.04 38.78
N MET A 203 -27.15 -5.15 38.25
CA MET A 203 -26.95 -3.83 38.86
C MET A 203 -28.29 -3.08 38.86
N SER A 204 -28.63 -2.44 39.98
CA SER A 204 -29.76 -1.52 40.01
C SER A 204 -29.42 -0.25 39.24
N LEU A 205 -30.44 0.34 38.61
CA LEU A 205 -30.39 1.67 37.98
C LEU A 205 -29.80 2.74 38.93
N GLU A 206 -30.16 2.67 40.21
CA GLU A 206 -29.60 3.51 41.27
C GLU A 206 -28.06 3.40 41.35
N ASN A 207 -27.50 2.19 41.39
CA ASN A 207 -26.05 1.97 41.45
C ASN A 207 -25.32 2.38 40.16
N LEU A 208 -26.03 2.44 39.03
CA LEU A 208 -25.48 2.94 37.78
C LEU A 208 -25.36 4.46 37.79
N VAL A 209 -26.45 5.16 38.08
CA VAL A 209 -26.54 6.63 38.01
C VAL A 209 -25.78 7.31 39.16
N PHE A 210 -25.84 6.71 40.36
CA PHE A 210 -25.28 7.25 41.60
C PHE A 210 -23.97 6.55 42.03
N GLY A 211 -23.50 5.58 41.24
CA GLY A 211 -22.25 4.86 41.43
C GLY A 211 -22.33 3.67 42.42
N ALA A 212 -21.37 2.76 42.30
CA ALA A 212 -21.34 1.48 43.02
C ALA A 212 -21.21 1.58 44.57
N GLY A 213 -21.07 2.78 45.12
CA GLY A 213 -21.11 3.06 46.57
C GLY A 213 -22.47 3.51 47.09
N TYR A 214 -23.48 3.65 46.24
CA TYR A 214 -24.81 4.09 46.62
C TYR A 214 -25.50 3.06 47.53
N CYS A 215 -25.94 3.51 48.71
CA CYS A 215 -26.73 2.71 49.65
C CYS A 215 -28.06 3.41 49.90
N LYS A 216 -29.17 2.74 49.54
CA LYS A 216 -30.52 3.27 49.69
C LYS A 216 -30.76 3.73 51.15
N PRO A 217 -31.13 5.00 51.39
CA PRO A 217 -30.98 5.60 52.72
C PRO A 217 -31.98 5.04 53.74
N THR A 218 -31.48 4.34 54.76
CA THR A 218 -32.20 4.10 56.01
C THR A 218 -31.95 5.24 57.00
N SER A 219 -32.97 5.60 57.78
CA SER A 219 -33.05 6.86 58.54
C SER A 219 -32.01 7.00 59.68
N SER A 220 -30.99 7.85 59.48
CA SER A 220 -30.05 8.30 60.55
C SER A 220 -29.15 9.45 60.06
N GLU A 221 -29.45 10.70 60.42
CA GLU A 221 -28.88 11.92 59.79
C GLU A 221 -27.44 12.30 60.20
N VAL A 222 -26.97 13.44 59.67
CA VAL A 222 -25.76 14.22 60.02
C VAL A 222 -24.45 13.90 59.26
N ARG A 223 -24.34 12.80 58.51
CA ARG A 223 -23.21 12.58 57.56
C ARG A 223 -23.61 12.51 56.06
N ARG A 224 -24.80 13.03 55.70
CA ARG A 224 -25.39 12.88 54.36
C ARG A 224 -25.14 14.02 53.37
N ALA A 225 -25.24 15.28 53.79
CA ALA A 225 -25.36 16.42 52.87
C ALA A 225 -24.26 16.50 51.80
N ASP A 226 -22.98 16.36 52.19
CA ASP A 226 -21.87 16.42 51.23
C ASP A 226 -21.89 15.24 50.25
N ASN A 227 -22.18 14.03 50.74
CA ASN A 227 -22.24 12.82 49.89
C ASN A 227 -23.39 12.90 48.88
N ASP A 228 -24.58 13.35 49.29
CA ASP A 228 -25.73 13.50 48.40
C ASP A 228 -25.43 14.52 47.28
N ILE A 229 -24.74 15.63 47.59
CA ILE A 229 -24.31 16.63 46.59
C ILE A 229 -23.37 16.02 45.53
N PHE A 230 -22.35 15.27 45.94
CA PHE A 230 -21.44 14.60 44.99
C PHE A 230 -22.16 13.55 44.13
N ILE A 231 -23.09 12.80 44.73
CA ILE A 231 -23.90 11.79 44.04
C ILE A 231 -24.80 12.43 42.98
N HIS A 232 -25.49 13.52 43.32
CA HIS A 232 -26.30 14.28 42.36
C HIS A 232 -25.42 14.90 41.26
N LEU A 233 -24.29 15.52 41.60
CA LEU A 233 -23.37 16.12 40.62
C LEU A 233 -22.81 15.09 39.62
N HIS A 234 -22.50 13.88 40.08
CA HIS A 234 -22.13 12.76 39.22
C HIS A 234 -23.26 12.40 38.25
N ALA A 235 -24.49 12.22 38.75
CA ALA A 235 -25.65 11.90 37.93
C ALA A 235 -25.94 12.98 36.87
N TYR A 236 -25.84 14.26 37.23
CA TYR A 236 -26.00 15.38 36.30
C TYR A 236 -24.91 15.40 35.21
N LYS A 237 -23.65 15.18 35.58
CA LYS A 237 -22.56 15.10 34.61
C LYS A 237 -22.78 13.91 33.65
N TRP A 238 -23.02 12.73 34.21
CA TRP A 238 -23.22 11.50 33.44
C TRP A 238 -24.40 11.59 32.46
N HIS A 239 -25.53 12.14 32.90
CA HIS A 239 -26.66 12.46 32.01
C HIS A 239 -26.27 13.42 30.90
N LYS A 240 -25.64 14.55 31.23
CA LYS A 240 -25.22 15.56 30.25
C LYS A 240 -24.29 14.97 29.20
N ASP A 241 -23.28 14.21 29.62
CA ASP A 241 -22.24 13.67 28.75
C ASP A 241 -22.84 12.61 27.79
N LEU A 242 -23.75 11.74 28.26
CA LEU A 242 -24.45 10.77 27.41
C LEU A 242 -25.46 11.41 26.45
N CYS A 243 -26.24 12.39 26.91
CA CYS A 243 -27.18 13.13 26.08
C CYS A 243 -26.46 13.93 24.98
N LEU A 244 -25.33 14.57 25.32
CA LEU A 244 -24.48 15.29 24.37
C LEU A 244 -23.89 14.33 23.32
N LEU A 245 -23.44 13.13 23.70
CA LEU A 245 -22.94 12.14 22.76
C LEU A 245 -24.01 11.67 21.77
N LEU A 246 -25.24 11.39 22.24
CA LEU A 246 -26.36 11.01 21.37
C LEU A 246 -26.80 12.15 20.44
N LEU A 247 -26.86 13.39 20.93
CA LEU A 247 -27.17 14.58 20.13
C LEU A 247 -26.09 14.84 19.06
N ASN A 248 -24.81 14.65 19.40
CA ASN A 248 -23.72 14.76 18.44
C ASN A 248 -23.76 13.66 17.39
N ALA A 249 -24.09 12.41 17.75
CA ALA A 249 -24.29 11.31 16.81
C ALA A 249 -25.45 11.60 15.84
N HIS A 250 -26.57 12.13 16.34
CA HIS A 250 -27.70 12.59 15.52
C HIS A 250 -27.28 13.71 14.56
N ARG A 251 -26.59 14.74 15.07
CA ARG A 251 -26.10 15.85 14.24
C ARG A 251 -25.13 15.37 13.15
N GLY A 252 -24.18 14.49 13.47
CA GLY A 252 -23.21 13.98 12.51
C GLY A 252 -23.85 13.17 11.39
N LEU A 253 -24.76 12.24 11.73
CA LEU A 253 -25.53 11.50 10.73
C LEU A 253 -26.42 12.42 9.88
N HIS A 254 -27.08 13.41 10.49
CA HIS A 254 -27.90 14.39 9.76
C HIS A 254 -27.06 15.23 8.78
N MET A 255 -25.88 15.70 9.21
CA MET A 255 -24.95 16.43 8.36
C MET A 255 -24.44 15.57 7.21
N TYR A 256 -24.10 14.30 7.46
CA TYR A 256 -23.64 13.37 6.43
C TYR A 256 -24.73 13.03 5.40
N TYR A 257 -25.96 12.78 5.86
CA TYR A 257 -27.10 12.55 4.97
C TYR A 257 -27.39 13.80 4.12
N THR A 258 -27.34 14.99 4.71
CA THR A 258 -27.50 16.26 3.99
C THR A 258 -26.38 16.47 2.95
N LEU A 259 -25.15 16.06 3.26
CA LEU A 259 -24.03 16.09 2.32
C LEU A 259 -24.29 15.19 1.10
N ILE A 260 -24.64 13.92 1.31
CA ILE A 260 -24.91 13.00 0.18
C ILE A 260 -26.10 13.51 -0.65
N MET A 261 -27.21 13.97 -0.05
CA MET A 261 -28.34 14.53 -0.82
C MET A 261 -27.97 15.79 -1.63
N LYS A 262 -26.88 16.48 -1.28
CA LYS A 262 -26.36 17.64 -2.02
C LYS A 262 -25.42 17.22 -3.15
N GLU A 263 -24.53 16.26 -2.91
CA GLU A 263 -23.58 15.75 -3.92
C GLU A 263 -24.24 14.79 -4.92
N ILE A 264 -25.39 14.19 -4.58
CA ILE A 264 -26.16 13.27 -5.41
C ILE A 264 -27.61 13.77 -5.54
N PRO A 265 -27.90 14.64 -6.53
CA PRO A 265 -29.22 15.26 -6.72
C PRO A 265 -30.38 14.27 -6.99
N GLU A 266 -30.06 13.06 -7.46
CA GLU A 266 -31.00 11.98 -7.78
C GLU A 266 -31.71 11.42 -6.54
N LEU A 267 -31.12 11.59 -5.36
CA LEU A 267 -31.68 11.08 -4.12
C LEU A 267 -32.97 11.82 -3.71
N PRO A 268 -33.92 11.14 -3.04
CA PRO A 268 -35.11 11.77 -2.49
C PRO A 268 -34.75 12.93 -1.55
N GLN A 269 -35.06 14.16 -1.99
CA GLN A 269 -34.82 15.39 -1.23
C GLN A 269 -35.80 15.50 -0.06
N LEU A 270 -35.52 14.75 1.01
CA LEU A 270 -36.34 14.67 2.21
C LEU A 270 -36.07 15.85 3.14
N LYS A 271 -37.14 16.44 3.69
CA LYS A 271 -37.01 17.44 4.74
C LYS A 271 -36.72 16.73 6.08
N LEU A 272 -35.45 16.58 6.40
CA LEU A 272 -34.98 16.06 7.68
C LEU A 272 -35.39 16.99 8.84
N GLU A 273 -35.64 16.41 10.01
CA GLU A 273 -35.92 17.13 11.25
C GLU A 273 -34.62 17.36 12.02
N GLU A 274 -34.19 18.62 12.13
CA GLU A 274 -32.96 18.98 12.81
C GLU A 274 -33.20 19.25 14.30
N LEU A 275 -32.49 18.51 15.15
CA LEU A 275 -32.45 18.74 16.60
C LEU A 275 -31.29 19.67 16.97
N SER A 276 -31.59 20.87 17.45
CA SER A 276 -30.58 21.79 18.00
C SER A 276 -29.89 21.16 19.21
N VAL A 277 -28.58 20.90 19.09
CA VAL A 277 -27.78 20.25 20.16
C VAL A 277 -27.78 21.10 21.43
N GLU A 278 -27.61 22.41 21.30
CA GLU A 278 -27.49 23.33 22.43
C GLU A 278 -28.82 23.53 23.17
N ASP A 279 -29.91 23.81 22.42
CA ASP A 279 -31.23 24.04 23.01
C ASP A 279 -31.78 22.76 23.66
N THR A 280 -31.67 21.62 22.96
CA THR A 280 -32.19 20.34 23.45
C THR A 280 -31.43 19.89 24.70
N LEU A 281 -30.10 19.96 24.70
CA LEU A 281 -29.30 19.60 25.88
C LEU A 281 -29.60 20.55 27.06
N SER A 282 -29.75 21.85 26.81
CA SER A 282 -30.10 22.83 27.84
C SER A 282 -31.48 22.54 28.44
N GLN A 283 -32.47 22.19 27.63
CA GLN A 283 -33.79 21.80 28.11
C GLN A 283 -33.72 20.55 28.99
N LEU A 284 -33.13 19.45 28.49
CA LEU A 284 -33.06 18.17 29.21
C LEU A 284 -32.30 18.32 30.55
N CYS A 285 -31.17 19.04 30.56
CA CYS A 285 -30.43 19.31 31.79
C CYS A 285 -31.23 20.19 32.77
N THR A 286 -32.03 21.15 32.29
CA THR A 286 -32.88 21.99 33.16
C THR A 286 -34.03 21.18 33.75
N GLU A 287 -34.70 20.33 32.97
CA GLU A 287 -35.75 19.42 33.46
C GLU A 287 -35.22 18.50 34.56
N LEU A 288 -34.01 17.96 34.39
CA LEU A 288 -33.40 17.10 35.40
C LEU A 288 -33.03 17.87 36.68
N GLN A 289 -32.52 19.11 36.56
CA GLN A 289 -32.13 19.94 37.71
C GLN A 289 -33.30 20.36 38.62
N LEU A 290 -34.54 20.29 38.12
CA LEU A 290 -35.75 20.54 38.92
C LEU A 290 -36.12 19.36 39.83
N LEU A 291 -35.45 18.21 39.70
CA LEU A 291 -35.72 16.99 40.46
C LEU A 291 -34.74 16.82 41.63
N SER A 292 -35.29 16.52 42.81
CA SER A 292 -34.52 16.28 44.04
C SER A 292 -34.60 14.84 44.58
N ASN A 293 -35.47 14.00 44.01
CA ASN A 293 -35.60 12.59 44.40
C ASN A 293 -34.71 11.72 43.47
N PRO A 294 -33.75 10.93 44.01
CA PRO A 294 -32.91 10.01 43.24
C PRO A 294 -33.68 9.05 42.31
N GLU A 295 -34.82 8.51 42.73
CA GLU A 295 -35.62 7.59 41.90
C GLU A 295 -36.18 8.32 40.66
N LYS A 296 -36.68 9.55 40.85
CA LYS A 296 -37.20 10.39 39.76
C LYS A 296 -36.11 10.88 38.81
N ILE A 297 -34.92 11.19 39.35
CA ILE A 297 -33.75 11.56 38.55
C ILE A 297 -33.37 10.40 37.63
N ALA A 298 -33.27 9.18 38.16
CA ALA A 298 -32.91 8.02 37.37
C ALA A 298 -33.99 7.64 36.34
N GLU A 299 -35.28 7.80 36.68
CA GLU A 299 -36.40 7.66 35.74
C GLU A 299 -36.34 8.69 34.60
N GLN A 300 -36.13 9.98 34.90
CA GLN A 300 -36.00 11.03 33.87
C GLN A 300 -34.78 10.80 32.98
N ILE A 301 -33.61 10.43 33.53
CA ILE A 301 -32.42 10.10 32.70
C ILE A 301 -32.75 8.93 31.74
N SER A 302 -33.46 7.91 32.22
CA SER A 302 -33.86 6.77 31.39
C SER A 302 -34.80 7.20 30.25
N LYS A 303 -35.74 8.10 30.54
CA LYS A 303 -36.69 8.66 29.58
C LYS A 303 -36.00 9.55 28.54
N ASP A 304 -35.08 10.42 28.95
CA ASP A 304 -34.35 11.33 28.07
C ASP A 304 -33.46 10.56 27.10
N LEU A 305 -32.71 9.58 27.60
CA LEU A 305 -31.87 8.71 26.76
C LEU A 305 -32.73 7.90 25.78
N ALA A 306 -33.85 7.31 26.23
CA ALA A 306 -34.75 6.56 25.34
C ALA A 306 -35.37 7.46 24.24
N TRP A 307 -35.72 8.70 24.57
CA TRP A 307 -36.22 9.69 23.61
C TRP A 307 -35.15 10.03 22.56
N LEU A 308 -33.92 10.36 22.98
CA LEU A 308 -32.81 10.62 22.06
C LEU A 308 -32.47 9.41 21.17
N CYS A 309 -32.41 8.20 21.75
CA CYS A 309 -32.18 6.97 20.99
C CYS A 309 -33.26 6.72 19.94
N SER A 310 -34.53 7.06 20.23
CA SER A 310 -35.62 6.89 19.24
C SER A 310 -35.51 7.82 18.03
N HIS A 311 -35.05 9.07 18.22
CA HIS A 311 -34.82 10.02 17.11
C HIS A 311 -33.61 9.59 16.28
N LEU A 312 -32.51 9.22 16.94
CA LEU A 312 -31.29 8.73 16.30
C LEU A 312 -31.54 7.45 15.48
N LEU A 313 -32.27 6.49 16.02
CA LEU A 313 -32.66 5.27 15.32
C LEU A 313 -33.62 5.54 14.14
N ALA A 314 -34.54 6.51 14.27
CA ALA A 314 -35.43 6.90 13.18
C ALA A 314 -34.65 7.54 12.01
N LEU A 315 -33.73 8.47 12.30
CA LEU A 315 -32.85 9.08 11.29
C LEU A 315 -31.95 8.03 10.62
N TRP A 316 -31.38 7.10 11.40
CA TRP A 316 -30.59 5.98 10.88
C TRP A 316 -31.39 5.08 9.93
N THR A 317 -32.63 4.77 10.28
CA THR A 317 -33.52 3.98 9.42
C THR A 317 -33.83 4.72 8.11
N GLN A 318 -34.18 6.01 8.18
CA GLN A 318 -34.44 6.87 7.00
C GLN A 318 -33.21 7.05 6.11
N PHE A 319 -32.00 7.02 6.67
CA PHE A 319 -30.76 7.06 5.91
C PHE A 319 -30.55 5.74 5.15
N LEU A 320 -30.65 4.58 5.83
CA LEU A 320 -30.46 3.27 5.18
C LEU A 320 -31.52 2.99 4.10
N GLU A 321 -32.77 3.43 4.29
CA GLU A 321 -33.84 3.31 3.28
C GLU A 321 -33.52 3.99 1.95
N VAL A 322 -32.60 4.97 1.93
CA VAL A 322 -32.20 5.73 0.73
C VAL A 322 -30.78 5.36 0.26
N ALA A 323 -29.84 5.12 1.18
CA ALA A 323 -28.44 4.87 0.83
C ALA A 323 -28.15 3.42 0.42
N THR A 324 -28.80 2.44 1.05
CA THR A 324 -28.39 1.03 0.94
C THR A 324 -28.61 0.47 -0.46
N LEU A 325 -27.55 -0.12 -1.03
CA LEU A 325 -27.49 -0.66 -2.39
C LEU A 325 -27.83 0.37 -3.49
N HIS A 326 -27.74 1.68 -3.20
CA HIS A 326 -27.95 2.73 -4.20
C HIS A 326 -26.70 2.91 -5.08
N ALA A 327 -26.88 2.85 -6.40
CA ALA A 327 -25.78 2.88 -7.36
C ALA A 327 -24.94 4.18 -7.25
N GLU A 328 -25.59 5.35 -7.30
CA GLU A 328 -24.88 6.64 -7.23
C GLU A 328 -24.15 6.86 -5.88
N VAL A 329 -24.73 6.40 -4.76
CA VAL A 329 -24.07 6.48 -3.43
C VAL A 329 -22.82 5.60 -3.43
N THR A 330 -22.92 4.42 -4.03
CA THR A 330 -21.79 3.51 -4.18
C THR A 330 -20.71 4.14 -5.07
N ALA A 331 -21.07 4.72 -6.22
CA ALA A 331 -20.14 5.39 -7.13
C ALA A 331 -19.41 6.57 -6.47
N TYR A 332 -20.15 7.45 -5.76
CA TYR A 332 -19.58 8.55 -4.97
C TYR A 332 -18.56 8.04 -3.93
N LEU A 333 -18.92 7.00 -3.17
CA LEU A 333 -18.04 6.43 -2.16
C LEU A 333 -16.82 5.70 -2.75
N THR A 334 -16.97 5.08 -3.92
CA THR A 334 -15.86 4.46 -4.66
C THR A 334 -14.86 5.53 -5.14
N GLN A 335 -15.35 6.65 -5.66
CA GLN A 335 -14.52 7.78 -6.08
C GLN A 335 -13.74 8.37 -4.89
N GLU A 336 -14.43 8.64 -3.78
CA GLU A 336 -13.80 9.13 -2.55
C GLU A 336 -12.73 8.14 -2.06
N HIS A 337 -13.06 6.86 -1.88
CA HIS A 337 -12.11 5.82 -1.47
C HIS A 337 -10.86 5.80 -2.33
N HIS A 338 -11.03 5.80 -3.66
CA HIS A 338 -9.92 5.80 -4.61
C HIS A 338 -9.02 7.02 -4.42
N MET A 339 -9.59 8.22 -4.33
CA MET A 339 -8.84 9.45 -4.09
C MET A 339 -8.07 9.44 -2.76
N LEU A 340 -8.66 8.94 -1.68
CA LEU A 340 -7.97 8.81 -0.38
C LEU A 340 -6.79 7.82 -0.49
N ARG A 341 -7.01 6.69 -1.16
CA ARG A 341 -6.01 5.61 -1.33
C ARG A 341 -4.84 6.04 -2.21
N VAL A 342 -5.09 6.73 -3.32
CA VAL A 342 -4.01 7.30 -4.17
C VAL A 342 -3.24 8.39 -3.43
N ARG A 343 -3.90 9.25 -2.63
CA ARG A 343 -3.20 10.23 -1.77
C ARG A 343 -2.31 9.56 -0.72
N ARG A 344 -2.81 8.54 -0.02
CA ARG A 344 -2.02 7.72 0.94
C ARG A 344 -0.81 7.08 0.26
N PHE A 345 -0.99 6.47 -0.91
CA PHE A 345 0.12 5.89 -1.68
C PHE A 345 1.13 6.94 -2.18
N SER A 346 0.70 8.19 -2.40
CA SER A 346 1.58 9.29 -2.81
C SER A 346 2.50 9.79 -1.68
N GLU A 347 2.23 9.46 -0.42
CA GLU A 347 3.14 9.74 0.70
C GLU A 347 4.41 8.87 0.62
N ALA A 348 5.57 9.42 1.01
CA ALA A 348 6.88 8.79 0.81
C ALA A 348 7.20 8.37 -0.65
N PHE A 349 6.54 9.00 -1.63
CA PHE A 349 6.89 8.94 -3.05
C PHE A 349 7.40 10.33 -3.47
N PHE A 350 8.70 10.39 -3.77
CA PHE A 350 9.40 11.62 -4.14
C PHE A 350 9.66 11.68 -5.65
N TYR A 351 9.71 12.87 -6.23
CA TYR A 351 10.26 13.10 -7.56
C TYR A 351 11.20 14.31 -7.60
N THR A 352 12.22 14.23 -8.45
CA THR A 352 13.21 15.29 -8.67
C THR A 352 13.48 15.41 -10.17
N GLU A 353 13.49 16.65 -10.68
CA GLU A 353 13.75 16.94 -12.09
C GLU A 353 15.20 17.40 -12.30
N HIS A 354 15.89 16.71 -13.20
CA HIS A 354 17.30 16.91 -13.51
C HIS A 354 17.44 17.41 -14.96
N GLN A 355 18.44 18.25 -15.23
CA GLN A 355 18.82 18.55 -16.61
C GLN A 355 19.24 17.26 -17.34
N LYS A 356 18.78 17.07 -18.59
CA LYS A 356 19.03 15.86 -19.40
C LYS A 356 20.50 15.43 -19.45
N LEU A 357 21.44 16.39 -19.53
CA LEU A 357 22.88 16.13 -19.54
C LEU A 357 23.42 15.50 -18.24
N ALA A 358 22.74 15.70 -17.10
CA ALA A 358 23.14 15.13 -15.81
C ALA A 358 23.10 13.61 -15.78
N VAL A 359 22.40 12.95 -16.72
CA VAL A 359 22.32 11.49 -16.82
C VAL A 359 23.68 10.80 -16.97
N LEU A 360 24.66 11.49 -17.58
CA LEU A 360 26.03 11.00 -17.78
C LEU A 360 26.90 11.11 -16.53
N THR A 361 26.48 11.90 -15.55
CA THR A 361 27.24 12.11 -14.32
C THR A 361 27.04 10.96 -13.34
N PHE A 362 28.04 10.69 -12.52
CA PHE A 362 27.95 9.72 -11.44
C PHE A 362 27.28 10.38 -10.23
N GLN A 363 26.01 10.04 -9.98
CA GLN A 363 25.16 10.73 -9.00
C GLN A 363 25.20 10.06 -7.62
N GLU A 364 26.41 9.81 -7.10
CA GLU A 364 26.57 9.09 -5.83
C GLU A 364 25.97 9.83 -4.62
N GLY A 365 26.11 11.15 -4.54
CA GLY A 365 25.54 11.94 -3.45
C GLY A 365 24.01 11.82 -3.38
N LEU A 366 23.36 11.80 -4.54
CA LEU A 366 21.92 11.62 -4.69
C LEU A 366 21.47 10.22 -4.22
N ILE A 367 22.17 9.17 -4.65
CA ILE A 367 21.88 7.78 -4.23
C ILE A 367 22.06 7.62 -2.70
N GLN A 368 23.09 8.24 -2.12
CA GLN A 368 23.30 8.24 -0.67
C GLN A 368 22.21 9.02 0.07
N SER A 369 21.80 10.18 -0.47
CA SER A 369 20.68 10.98 0.04
C SER A 369 19.37 10.18 0.05
N HIS A 370 19.01 9.51 -1.05
CA HIS A 370 17.82 8.65 -1.12
C HIS A 370 17.84 7.54 -0.05
N GLY A 371 19.00 6.92 0.19
CA GLY A 371 19.17 5.91 1.25
C GLY A 371 19.04 6.48 2.67
N GLN A 372 19.54 7.70 2.90
CA GLN A 372 19.38 8.42 4.17
C GLN A 372 17.91 8.81 4.39
N ILE A 373 17.27 9.47 3.42
CA ILE A 373 15.86 9.87 3.49
C ILE A 373 14.95 8.65 3.69
N SER A 374 15.19 7.54 2.99
CA SER A 374 14.44 6.29 3.19
C SER A 374 14.63 5.66 4.58
N THR A 375 15.71 5.98 5.29
CA THR A 375 15.96 5.48 6.65
C THR A 375 15.30 6.41 7.68
N GLU A 376 15.48 7.72 7.54
CA GLU A 376 14.89 8.71 8.46
C GLU A 376 13.35 8.73 8.36
N ILE A 377 12.76 8.66 7.16
CA ILE A 377 11.30 8.68 7.00
C ILE A 377 10.62 7.52 7.74
N ARG A 378 11.21 6.31 7.71
CA ARG A 378 10.67 5.12 8.39
C ARG A 378 10.68 5.23 9.92
N ASN A 379 11.49 6.13 10.46
CA ASN A 379 11.57 6.42 11.90
C ASN A 379 10.94 7.77 12.27
N SER A 380 10.32 8.46 11.31
CA SER A 380 9.79 9.82 11.51
C SER A 380 8.39 9.82 12.13
N GLU A 381 8.09 10.87 12.91
CA GLU A 381 6.73 11.19 13.36
C GLU A 381 5.79 11.36 12.16
N TYR A 382 6.25 11.92 11.04
CA TYR A 382 5.49 12.08 9.79
C TYR A 382 4.93 10.76 9.28
N PHE A 383 5.78 9.75 9.07
CA PHE A 383 5.32 8.49 8.49
C PHE A 383 4.54 7.65 9.51
N THR A 384 4.95 7.66 10.79
CA THR A 384 4.25 6.90 11.85
C THR A 384 2.91 7.50 12.29
N SER A 385 2.65 8.79 12.01
CA SER A 385 1.35 9.45 12.26
C SER A 385 0.43 9.49 11.02
N MET A 386 0.77 8.75 9.96
CA MET A 386 -0.06 8.68 8.75
C MET A 386 -1.49 8.24 9.11
N PRO A 387 -2.53 9.02 8.74
CA PRO A 387 -3.90 8.71 9.11
C PRO A 387 -4.41 7.44 8.40
N PRO A 388 -5.15 6.55 9.09
CA PRO A 388 -5.85 5.42 8.48
C PRO A 388 -6.87 5.81 7.39
N LEU A 389 -7.23 4.88 6.51
CA LEU A 389 -8.46 5.01 5.71
C LEU A 389 -9.69 4.69 6.59
N PRO A 390 -10.92 5.15 6.28
CA PRO A 390 -12.08 4.95 7.15
C PRO A 390 -12.40 3.46 7.36
N ALA A 391 -12.22 2.68 6.30
CA ALA A 391 -12.02 1.24 6.37
C ALA A 391 -10.75 0.91 5.58
N GLU A 392 -9.79 0.26 6.22
CA GLU A 392 -8.50 -0.11 5.61
C GLU A 392 -8.23 -1.61 5.77
N CYS A 393 -7.54 -2.21 4.81
CA CYS A 393 -7.01 -3.57 4.93
C CYS A 393 -5.50 -3.52 4.70
N LEU A 394 -4.73 -3.74 5.75
CA LEU A 394 -3.28 -3.54 5.73
C LEU A 394 -2.54 -4.42 4.71
N ASP A 395 -3.14 -5.55 4.29
CA ASP A 395 -2.60 -6.39 3.22
C ASP A 395 -2.61 -5.69 1.84
N ILE A 396 -3.57 -4.79 1.59
CA ILE A 396 -3.75 -4.07 0.32
C ILE A 396 -3.45 -2.56 0.41
N ASP A 397 -3.56 -1.94 1.59
CA ASP A 397 -3.35 -0.50 1.80
C ASP A 397 -1.98 -0.17 2.42
N GLY A 398 -1.37 -1.17 3.06
CA GLY A 398 -0.13 -1.04 3.80
C GLY A 398 -0.22 -0.10 5.00
N ASP A 399 0.90 0.00 5.72
CA ASP A 399 1.15 0.90 6.83
C ASP A 399 2.55 1.53 6.69
N TRP A 400 2.95 2.36 7.65
CA TRP A 400 4.28 2.99 7.68
C TRP A 400 5.44 1.98 7.76
N ASN A 401 5.18 0.73 8.17
CA ASN A 401 6.20 -0.32 8.22
C ASN A 401 6.34 -1.05 6.89
N THR A 402 5.23 -1.26 6.15
CA THR A 402 5.12 -2.11 4.95
C THR A 402 5.14 -1.34 3.64
N LEU A 403 4.78 -0.05 3.62
CA LEU A 403 4.84 0.75 2.40
C LEU A 403 6.30 0.93 1.90
N PRO A 404 6.55 0.83 0.58
CA PRO A 404 7.84 1.16 -0.01
C PRO A 404 8.04 2.68 -0.07
N VAL A 405 9.30 3.10 0.04
CA VAL A 405 9.72 4.48 -0.25
C VAL A 405 10.27 4.51 -1.67
N ILE A 406 9.81 5.45 -2.50
CA ILE A 406 10.14 5.51 -3.93
C ILE A 406 10.66 6.91 -4.26
N PHE A 407 11.73 6.99 -5.06
CA PHE A 407 12.29 8.24 -5.59
C PHE A 407 12.36 8.18 -7.12
N GLU A 408 11.77 9.16 -7.80
CA GLU A 408 11.76 9.29 -9.25
C GLU A 408 12.71 10.40 -9.74
N ASP A 409 13.80 10.01 -10.39
CA ASP A 409 14.71 10.93 -11.07
C ASP A 409 14.26 11.12 -12.53
N ARG A 410 13.69 12.27 -12.89
CA ARG A 410 13.32 12.62 -14.28
C ARG A 410 14.43 13.42 -14.95
N TYR A 411 14.89 13.00 -16.14
CA TYR A 411 15.94 13.72 -16.88
C TYR A 411 15.35 14.38 -18.14
N MET A 412 15.17 15.71 -18.07
CA MET A 412 14.39 16.48 -19.04
C MET A 412 15.20 17.66 -19.61
N ASP A 413 14.84 18.12 -20.82
CA ASP A 413 15.54 19.23 -21.49
C ASP A 413 15.34 20.58 -20.78
N LEU A 414 14.18 20.79 -20.17
CA LEU A 414 13.81 21.96 -19.38
C LEU A 414 13.24 21.50 -18.03
N PRO A 415 14.07 21.22 -17.00
CA PRO A 415 13.56 20.92 -15.67
C PRO A 415 12.90 22.16 -15.05
N CYS A 416 11.82 21.96 -14.30
CA CYS A 416 11.16 23.07 -13.62
C CYS A 416 12.08 23.69 -12.57
N LYS A 417 12.27 25.01 -12.64
CA LYS A 417 12.98 25.79 -11.61
C LYS A 417 11.93 26.57 -10.81
N ASP A 418 11.81 26.21 -9.54
CA ASP A 418 11.10 26.94 -8.48
C ASP A 418 9.60 27.20 -8.71
N PHE A 419 8.74 26.26 -8.30
CA PHE A 419 7.35 26.59 -7.94
C PHE A 419 7.30 27.26 -6.57
N CYS A 420 7.52 28.57 -6.53
CA CYS A 420 7.00 29.39 -5.44
C CYS A 420 5.48 29.51 -5.59
N TYR A 421 4.72 28.70 -4.84
CA TYR A 421 3.30 28.99 -4.65
C TYR A 421 3.14 30.39 -4.03
N PRO A 422 2.29 31.28 -4.57
CA PRO A 422 1.84 32.42 -3.82
C PRO A 422 1.01 31.90 -2.64
N VAL A 423 1.57 31.96 -1.43
CA VAL A 423 0.84 31.68 -0.20
C VAL A 423 -0.37 32.61 -0.17
N PRO A 424 -1.62 32.11 -0.03
CA PRO A 424 -2.76 32.97 0.20
C PRO A 424 -2.53 33.72 1.52
N THR A 425 -2.33 35.03 1.45
CA THR A 425 -2.27 35.87 2.64
C THR A 425 -3.59 35.70 3.40
N PRO A 426 -3.59 35.43 4.71
CA PRO A 426 -4.81 35.39 5.49
C PRO A 426 -5.57 36.70 5.32
N LEU A 427 -6.87 36.61 5.04
CA LEU A 427 -7.73 37.78 4.92
C LEU A 427 -7.93 38.38 6.32
N GLU A 428 -7.09 39.35 6.70
CA GLU A 428 -7.26 40.07 7.96
C GLU A 428 -8.55 40.89 7.93
N THR A 429 -9.59 40.36 8.59
CA THR A 429 -10.82 41.10 8.89
C THR A 429 -10.53 42.21 9.90
N SER A 430 -10.07 43.36 9.41
CA SER A 430 -9.92 44.58 10.17
C SER A 430 -11.13 45.50 9.94
N THR A 431 -12.04 45.49 10.93
CA THR A 431 -13.19 46.40 10.97
C THR A 431 -12.73 47.79 11.45
N GLU A 432 -12.75 48.82 10.60
CA GLU A 432 -12.82 50.22 11.06
C GLU A 432 -13.43 51.17 10.00
N PHE A 433 -13.87 52.36 10.43
CA PHE A 433 -14.95 53.13 9.80
C PHE A 433 -14.53 54.24 8.79
N GLY A 434 -14.74 54.02 7.48
CA GLY A 434 -15.11 54.99 6.41
C GLY A 434 -14.31 56.32 6.21
N PRO A 435 -14.78 57.26 5.34
CA PRO A 435 -15.75 57.11 4.24
C PRO A 435 -15.36 57.83 2.90
N MET A 436 -16.21 57.64 1.86
CA MET A 436 -16.45 58.52 0.68
C MET A 436 -15.56 58.48 -0.60
N GLN A 437 -16.27 58.49 -1.76
CA GLN A 437 -15.86 58.76 -3.16
C GLN A 437 -14.92 57.74 -3.85
N GLY A 438 -15.08 57.35 -5.13
CA GLY A 438 -16.15 57.60 -6.10
C GLY A 438 -15.80 57.12 -7.53
N GLU A 439 -16.83 56.73 -8.32
CA GLU A 439 -16.87 56.57 -9.80
C GLU A 439 -16.00 55.51 -10.55
N ARG A 440 -16.67 54.72 -11.43
CA ARG A 440 -16.36 54.34 -12.86
C ARG A 440 -14.95 53.81 -13.25
N ALA A 441 -14.76 53.06 -14.35
CA ALA A 441 -15.57 52.17 -15.20
C ALA A 441 -14.62 51.52 -16.25
N ASP A 442 -15.07 50.43 -16.88
CA ASP A 442 -14.71 49.95 -18.23
C ASP A 442 -13.27 49.51 -18.63
N SER A 443 -13.25 48.23 -19.04
CA SER A 443 -12.78 47.74 -20.36
C SER A 443 -11.36 47.15 -20.53
N ALA A 444 -11.30 46.20 -21.47
CA ALA A 444 -10.18 45.34 -21.80
C ALA A 444 -9.25 45.92 -22.88
N ALA A 445 -7.98 45.47 -22.90
CA ALA A 445 -7.37 44.87 -24.10
C ALA A 445 -5.93 44.37 -23.88
N ASP A 446 -5.69 43.14 -24.32
CA ASP A 446 -4.50 42.61 -25.02
C ASP A 446 -3.35 43.59 -25.36
N LYS A 447 -2.10 43.28 -24.92
CA LYS A 447 -0.93 43.09 -25.82
C LYS A 447 0.41 42.73 -25.16
N SER A 448 1.23 42.05 -25.97
CA SER A 448 2.64 41.67 -25.78
C SER A 448 3.66 42.81 -25.64
N LEU A 449 4.74 42.58 -24.86
CA LEU A 449 6.04 43.28 -24.97
C LEU A 449 7.14 42.37 -24.36
N ALA A 450 8.13 41.86 -25.11
CA ALA A 450 9.39 42.51 -25.49
C ALA A 450 10.15 43.16 -24.30
N VAL A 451 11.25 42.52 -23.88
CA VAL A 451 12.11 42.93 -22.75
C VAL A 451 13.23 43.84 -23.23
N TYR A 452 13.41 44.98 -22.55
CA TYR A 452 14.55 45.88 -22.73
C TYR A 452 15.71 45.54 -21.77
N VAL A 453 16.93 45.85 -22.21
CA VAL A 453 18.15 45.76 -21.40
C VAL A 453 18.38 47.08 -20.67
N GLU A 454 18.82 47.02 -19.40
CA GLU A 454 19.46 48.15 -18.73
C GLU A 454 20.69 47.68 -17.95
N MET A 455 21.72 48.52 -17.86
CA MET A 455 23.10 48.12 -17.53
C MET A 455 23.84 49.22 -16.74
N GLN A 456 24.31 48.89 -15.53
CA GLN A 456 25.28 49.62 -14.70
C GLN A 456 26.02 48.58 -13.82
N GLY A 457 27.30 48.67 -13.45
CA GLY A 457 28.38 49.61 -13.79
C GLY A 457 29.73 49.06 -13.29
N LEU A 458 30.84 49.48 -13.91
CA LEU A 458 32.20 48.91 -13.80
C LEU A 458 32.93 49.09 -12.45
N GLN A 459 33.86 48.18 -12.13
CA GLN A 459 35.26 48.58 -11.93
C GLN A 459 36.28 47.45 -12.19
N GLU A 460 37.43 47.81 -12.76
CA GLU A 460 38.49 46.95 -13.31
C GLU A 460 39.68 46.78 -12.34
N ILE A 461 40.49 45.72 -12.49
CA ILE A 461 41.97 45.76 -12.42
C ILE A 461 42.54 44.77 -13.48
N GLU A 462 43.71 45.10 -14.04
CA GLU A 462 44.21 44.73 -15.37
C GLU A 462 44.95 43.37 -15.52
N LEU A 463 45.19 43.01 -16.79
CA LEU A 463 46.01 41.91 -17.30
C LEU A 463 47.46 42.35 -17.60
N ASN A 464 48.38 41.38 -17.67
CA ASN A 464 49.60 41.31 -18.52
C ASN A 464 50.32 39.97 -18.20
N ASP A 465 51.03 39.26 -19.08
CA ASP A 465 51.23 39.36 -20.53
C ASP A 465 51.71 37.97 -21.06
N SER A 466 51.73 37.73 -22.38
CA SER A 466 52.27 36.48 -23.01
C SER A 466 53.57 36.79 -23.81
N PRO A 467 54.15 35.95 -24.73
CA PRO A 467 54.00 34.51 -25.05
C PRO A 467 55.33 33.74 -25.35
N ALA A 468 55.21 32.47 -25.80
CA ALA A 468 55.85 31.89 -27.02
C ALA A 468 56.98 30.82 -26.98
N SER A 469 56.89 29.94 -28.01
CA SER A 469 57.92 29.12 -28.70
C SER A 469 58.16 27.66 -28.27
N ALA A 470 58.61 26.82 -29.22
CA ALA A 470 58.48 25.34 -29.22
C ALA A 470 59.80 24.62 -29.70
N PRO A 471 59.82 23.36 -30.21
CA PRO A 471 60.79 22.27 -29.87
C PRO A 471 61.98 22.15 -30.90
N PRO A 472 62.80 21.06 -31.08
CA PRO A 472 62.75 19.67 -30.56
C PRO A 472 64.10 18.88 -30.30
N ALA A 473 63.97 17.58 -29.98
CA ALA A 473 64.80 16.41 -30.41
C ALA A 473 66.08 15.89 -29.68
N THR A 474 66.12 14.54 -29.52
CA THR A 474 67.26 13.56 -29.55
C THR A 474 68.37 13.51 -28.47
N GLY A 475 68.72 12.28 -28.00
CA GLY A 475 69.95 11.93 -27.24
C GLY A 475 69.90 10.54 -26.55
N SER A 476 71.02 9.80 -26.44
CA SER A 476 71.06 8.35 -26.07
C SER A 476 72.21 7.92 -25.10
N TYR A 477 72.26 6.61 -24.76
CA TYR A 477 73.31 5.79 -24.07
C TYR A 477 73.13 5.52 -22.54
N GLN A 478 72.89 4.27 -22.11
CA GLN A 478 73.82 3.18 -21.64
C GLN A 478 74.50 3.44 -20.27
N ALA A 479 74.86 2.46 -19.41
CA ALA A 479 74.44 1.07 -19.09
C ALA A 479 75.34 0.56 -17.94
N GLU A 480 74.90 -0.37 -17.05
CA GLU A 480 75.75 -1.41 -16.41
C GLU A 480 75.00 -2.35 -15.42
N PHE A 481 75.50 -3.59 -15.26
CA PHE A 481 75.06 -4.70 -14.38
C PHE A 481 76.29 -5.24 -13.60
N PRO A 482 76.13 -5.76 -12.36
CA PRO A 482 76.22 -7.23 -12.11
C PRO A 482 75.30 -7.70 -10.93
N GLN A 483 75.11 -8.98 -10.53
CA GLN A 483 75.38 -10.35 -11.03
C GLN A 483 74.49 -11.37 -10.25
N GLU A 484 74.45 -12.65 -10.66
CA GLU A 484 73.89 -13.78 -9.86
C GLU A 484 74.97 -14.50 -9.00
N PRO A 485 74.60 -15.52 -8.18
CA PRO A 485 74.73 -16.90 -8.72
C PRO A 485 73.64 -17.94 -8.30
N ASP A 486 73.08 -18.61 -9.32
CA ASP A 486 72.80 -20.05 -9.49
C ASP A 486 73.09 -21.07 -8.34
N ASN A 487 72.14 -21.98 -8.01
CA ASN A 487 72.27 -23.44 -8.22
C ASN A 487 71.09 -24.34 -7.73
N ARG A 488 70.63 -25.19 -8.67
CA ARG A 488 70.21 -26.62 -8.56
C ARG A 488 68.79 -27.07 -8.13
N GLU A 489 68.31 -27.98 -8.98
CA GLU A 489 67.12 -28.82 -8.89
C GLU A 489 67.33 -30.06 -7.97
N HIS A 490 66.24 -30.76 -7.62
CA HIS A 490 66.07 -32.17 -7.98
C HIS A 490 64.62 -32.67 -7.74
N LYS A 491 64.02 -33.30 -8.77
CA LYS A 491 62.80 -34.13 -8.66
C LYS A 491 63.11 -35.51 -8.08
N LEU A 492 62.13 -36.14 -7.41
CA LEU A 492 61.95 -37.59 -7.43
C LEU A 492 60.46 -37.97 -7.20
N VAL A 493 60.08 -39.15 -7.69
CA VAL A 493 58.70 -39.64 -7.86
C VAL A 493 58.63 -41.09 -7.37
N ALA A 494 57.55 -41.50 -6.68
CA ALA A 494 56.89 -42.81 -6.87
C ALA A 494 55.68 -43.07 -5.94
N ASN A 495 54.54 -43.36 -6.56
CA ASN A 495 53.50 -44.37 -6.26
C ASN A 495 53.44 -45.09 -4.89
N GLY A 496 52.20 -45.30 -4.41
CA GLY A 496 51.69 -46.69 -4.32
C GLY A 496 50.82 -47.11 -3.13
N THR A 497 49.54 -47.38 -3.40
CA THR A 497 48.67 -48.43 -2.79
C THR A 497 48.24 -48.37 -1.31
N GLY A 498 47.03 -48.88 -1.01
CA GLY A 498 46.65 -49.37 0.33
C GLY A 498 45.21 -49.01 0.76
N PHE A 499 44.36 -50.02 0.98
CA PHE A 499 42.94 -49.89 1.38
C PHE A 499 42.71 -50.17 2.90
N HIS A 500 41.48 -49.89 3.35
CA HIS A 500 40.81 -50.28 4.62
C HIS A 500 41.24 -49.49 5.89
N SER A 501 40.36 -48.87 6.69
CA SER A 501 39.04 -49.25 7.25
C SER A 501 39.11 -50.27 8.38
N VAL A 502 38.88 -49.83 9.62
CA VAL A 502 37.99 -50.46 10.63
C VAL A 502 37.82 -49.53 11.85
N THR A 503 36.65 -49.60 12.47
CA THR A 503 36.16 -48.87 13.65
C THR A 503 36.61 -49.46 14.99
N THR A 504 36.81 -48.64 16.03
CA THR A 504 36.31 -48.95 17.39
C THR A 504 36.20 -47.72 18.30
N GLU A 505 35.31 -47.85 19.29
CA GLU A 505 34.70 -46.85 20.16
C GLU A 505 35.61 -46.16 21.20
N GLY A 506 35.34 -44.87 21.45
CA GLY A 506 34.78 -44.45 22.75
C GLY A 506 35.71 -44.15 23.95
N VAL A 507 36.02 -42.86 24.16
CA VAL A 507 36.06 -42.24 25.50
C VAL A 507 35.51 -40.81 25.40
N ALA A 508 34.63 -40.41 26.32
CA ALA A 508 34.04 -39.07 26.36
C ALA A 508 34.84 -38.11 27.26
N LEU A 509 34.87 -36.82 26.88
CA LEU A 509 35.05 -35.72 27.84
C LEU A 509 34.34 -34.45 27.33
N GLU A 510 33.49 -33.86 28.16
CA GLU A 510 32.72 -32.66 27.82
C GLU A 510 33.56 -31.38 27.90
N SER A 511 33.38 -30.46 26.95
CA SER A 511 33.19 -29.04 27.27
C SER A 511 32.76 -28.19 26.07
N ARG A 512 31.47 -27.83 26.07
CA ARG A 512 30.86 -26.59 25.54
C ARG A 512 31.65 -25.73 24.53
N LYS A 513 31.21 -25.77 23.27
CA LYS A 513 30.68 -24.61 22.51
C LYS A 513 30.16 -25.09 21.15
N SER A 514 28.85 -25.28 21.02
CA SER A 514 28.22 -25.61 19.74
C SER A 514 28.15 -24.37 18.86
N VAL A 515 28.95 -24.36 17.79
CA VAL A 515 28.71 -23.52 16.61
C VAL A 515 27.58 -24.19 15.83
N ASP A 516 26.49 -23.48 15.56
CA ASP A 516 25.44 -23.99 14.69
C ASP A 516 25.96 -24.06 13.25
N VAL A 517 26.31 -25.27 12.83
CA VAL A 517 26.71 -25.57 11.45
C VAL A 517 25.45 -25.52 10.59
N VAL A 518 25.25 -24.38 9.92
CA VAL A 518 24.18 -24.21 8.93
C VAL A 518 24.42 -25.17 7.77
N ASN A 519 23.59 -26.21 7.69
CA ASN A 519 23.72 -27.28 6.72
C ASN A 519 23.20 -26.80 5.34
N LEU A 520 24.07 -26.16 4.56
CA LEU A 520 23.79 -25.61 3.23
C LEU A 520 23.54 -26.72 2.19
N SER A 521 22.33 -27.27 2.19
CA SER A 521 21.81 -28.10 1.11
C SER A 521 21.34 -27.21 -0.05
N VAL A 522 22.23 -26.99 -1.03
CA VAL A 522 21.90 -26.28 -2.27
C VAL A 522 21.10 -27.20 -3.19
N SER A 523 19.77 -27.02 -3.21
CA SER A 523 18.85 -27.70 -4.13
C SER A 523 18.12 -26.67 -4.98
N CYS A 524 18.56 -26.48 -6.22
CA CYS A 524 17.99 -25.53 -7.17
C CYS A 524 16.98 -26.23 -8.11
N THR A 525 15.73 -26.38 -7.67
CA THR A 525 14.60 -26.83 -8.51
C THR A 525 13.28 -26.24 -8.03
N ALA A 526 12.53 -25.65 -8.96
CA ALA A 526 11.08 -25.40 -8.96
C ALA A 526 10.36 -25.23 -7.61
N THR A 527 10.05 -23.99 -7.23
CA THR A 527 8.99 -23.67 -6.27
C THR A 527 7.77 -23.11 -6.99
N CYS A 528 7.08 -23.98 -7.72
CA CYS A 528 5.66 -23.89 -8.05
C CYS A 528 5.05 -25.26 -7.76
N LEU A 529 4.82 -25.54 -6.47
CA LEU A 529 4.01 -26.65 -5.99
C LEU A 529 3.20 -26.19 -4.76
N PRO A 530 2.00 -26.74 -4.56
CA PRO A 530 1.01 -26.14 -3.66
C PRO A 530 1.33 -26.40 -2.20
N PHE A 531 1.04 -25.41 -1.34
CA PHE A 531 0.79 -25.69 0.07
C PHE A 531 -0.54 -26.43 0.18
N SER A 532 -0.47 -27.76 0.25
CA SER A 532 -1.59 -28.59 0.67
C SER A 532 -2.07 -28.11 2.04
N SER A 533 -3.31 -27.65 2.11
CA SER A 533 -3.98 -27.24 3.35
C SER A 533 -4.28 -28.47 4.23
N VAL A 534 -3.26 -28.96 4.94
CA VAL A 534 -3.43 -29.96 6.00
C VAL A 534 -3.37 -29.27 7.35
N LEU A 535 -4.43 -29.43 8.14
CA LEU A 535 -4.53 -28.95 9.52
C LEU A 535 -3.27 -29.27 10.32
N LYS A 536 -2.74 -28.28 11.04
CA LYS A 536 -2.03 -28.56 12.29
C LYS A 536 -3.05 -28.54 13.42
N GLU A 537 -3.49 -29.72 13.81
CA GLU A 537 -4.18 -29.92 15.09
C GLU A 537 -3.28 -29.47 16.26
N THR A 538 -3.89 -28.87 17.27
CA THR A 538 -3.25 -28.48 18.52
C THR A 538 -2.88 -29.68 19.39
N PRO A 539 -1.63 -29.82 19.86
CA PRO A 539 -1.31 -30.65 21.03
C PRO A 539 -1.55 -29.86 22.32
N ALA A 540 -2.09 -30.54 23.35
CA ALA A 540 -2.41 -29.92 24.63
C ALA A 540 -1.22 -29.80 25.60
N MET A 541 -1.30 -28.76 26.46
CA MET A 541 -0.63 -28.55 27.76
C MET A 541 0.61 -29.39 28.17
N VAL A 542 1.77 -28.70 28.31
CA VAL A 542 2.65 -28.75 29.51
C VAL A 542 3.23 -27.35 29.75
N GLY A 543 3.41 -26.91 31.00
CA GLY A 543 3.68 -25.49 31.37
C GLY A 543 5.13 -25.11 31.72
N PHE A 544 5.25 -24.04 32.54
CA PHE A 544 6.46 -23.24 32.91
C PHE A 544 6.88 -22.18 31.86
N SER A 545 7.36 -20.98 32.22
CA SER A 545 7.57 -20.32 33.52
C SER A 545 7.41 -18.79 33.39
N SER A 546 7.06 -18.10 34.49
CA SER A 546 6.84 -16.66 34.51
C SER A 546 8.13 -15.83 34.44
N LYS A 547 8.26 -14.96 33.42
CA LYS A 547 8.94 -13.64 33.47
C LYS A 547 8.80 -12.92 32.11
N GLN A 548 7.82 -12.03 31.99
CA GLN A 548 7.79 -10.97 30.97
C GLN A 548 7.59 -9.62 31.67
N ALA A 549 8.36 -8.62 31.25
CA ALA A 549 8.17 -7.23 31.63
C ALA A 549 7.15 -6.57 30.67
N PRO A 550 6.34 -5.60 31.12
CA PRO A 550 5.23 -5.09 30.31
C PRO A 550 5.55 -3.80 29.55
N PHE A 551 4.75 -3.54 28.52
CA PHE A 551 4.51 -2.24 27.84
C PHE A 551 5.54 -1.78 26.77
N PRO A 552 5.14 -0.93 25.79
CA PRO A 552 3.90 -0.13 25.76
C PRO A 552 2.91 -0.31 24.60
N ILE A 553 1.66 -0.08 25.01
CA ILE A 553 0.46 0.35 24.30
C ILE A 553 0.78 1.20 23.06
N THR A 554 0.35 0.75 21.88
CA THR A 554 0.21 1.57 20.67
C THR A 554 -1.02 2.45 20.80
N ARG A 555 -0.84 3.77 20.85
CA ARG A 555 -1.93 4.72 20.56
C ARG A 555 -2.04 4.83 19.04
N GLN A 556 -3.16 4.40 18.47
CA GLN A 556 -3.47 4.67 17.07
C GLN A 556 -3.90 6.15 16.94
N PRO A 557 -3.43 6.89 15.92
CA PRO A 557 -4.01 8.18 15.58
C PRO A 557 -5.41 7.96 14.99
N LEU A 558 -6.41 8.65 15.55
CA LEU A 558 -7.79 8.62 15.07
C LEU A 558 -7.99 9.73 14.06
N GLY A 559 -8.12 9.39 12.79
CA GLY A 559 -8.51 10.33 11.76
C GLY A 559 -8.35 9.71 10.38
N SER A 560 -9.31 9.97 9.50
CA SER A 560 -9.16 9.64 8.10
C SER A 560 -9.01 10.89 7.26
N PHE A 561 -8.28 10.76 6.14
CA PHE A 561 -8.25 11.79 5.11
C PHE A 561 -9.68 12.15 4.69
N GLY A 562 -10.09 13.41 4.86
CA GLY A 562 -11.42 13.87 4.44
C GLY A 562 -11.45 15.37 4.14
N VAL A 563 -12.00 15.77 3.00
CA VAL A 563 -12.09 17.18 2.59
C VAL A 563 -13.55 17.60 2.41
N VAL A 564 -14.20 18.02 3.49
CA VAL A 564 -15.35 18.95 3.45
C VAL A 564 -15.27 19.88 4.66
N SER A 565 -15.60 21.16 4.48
CA SER A 565 -15.55 22.20 5.52
C SER A 565 -16.95 22.70 5.85
N SER A 566 -17.32 22.80 7.15
CA SER A 566 -17.99 23.98 7.76
C SER A 566 -18.60 23.72 9.16
N ASN A 567 -17.83 24.05 10.20
CA ASN A 567 -18.23 24.72 11.45
C ASN A 567 -18.83 23.95 12.67
N SER A 568 -18.28 24.39 13.82
CA SER A 568 -18.61 24.15 15.23
C SER A 568 -18.38 22.74 15.81
N ASN A 569 -17.19 22.60 16.41
CA ASN A 569 -16.63 21.47 17.18
C ASN A 569 -15.93 20.33 16.38
N GLU A 570 -15.13 20.72 15.37
CA GLU A 570 -14.29 19.82 14.55
C GLU A 570 -12.91 19.48 15.18
N MET A 571 -12.67 19.83 16.45
CA MET A 571 -11.31 19.99 17.00
C MET A 571 -10.38 18.75 17.03
N ASP A 572 -10.88 17.53 17.26
CA ASP A 572 -10.00 16.36 17.50
C ASP A 572 -9.44 15.72 16.21
N GLU A 573 -10.27 15.62 15.17
CA GLU A 573 -9.89 14.96 13.92
C GLU A 573 -9.05 15.93 13.06
N GLU A 574 -9.43 17.20 13.03
CA GLU A 574 -8.55 18.28 12.55
C GLU A 574 -7.22 18.30 13.30
N ALA A 575 -7.20 18.02 14.61
CA ALA A 575 -5.94 18.00 15.35
C ALA A 575 -5.01 16.87 14.89
N ASN A 576 -5.52 15.66 14.62
CA ASN A 576 -4.67 14.55 14.17
C ASN A 576 -4.19 14.74 12.72
N GLU A 577 -5.04 15.22 11.81
CA GLU A 577 -4.58 15.63 10.47
C GLU A 577 -3.56 16.78 10.55
N ARG A 578 -3.81 17.82 11.37
CA ARG A 578 -2.86 18.92 11.59
C ARG A 578 -1.55 18.42 12.17
N ILE A 579 -1.55 17.44 13.08
CA ILE A 579 -0.33 16.81 13.61
C ILE A 579 0.44 16.11 12.49
N PHE A 580 -0.22 15.32 11.65
CA PHE A 580 0.39 14.67 10.50
C PHE A 580 1.01 15.69 9.52
N TYR A 581 0.27 16.73 9.13
CA TYR A 581 0.78 17.78 8.24
C TYR A 581 1.93 18.60 8.88
N GLN A 582 1.86 18.89 10.18
CA GLN A 582 2.95 19.55 10.90
C GLN A 582 4.20 18.66 10.96
N ALA A 583 4.04 17.35 11.18
CA ALA A 583 5.13 16.39 11.17
C ALA A 583 5.74 16.26 9.76
N LYS A 584 4.92 16.21 8.69
CA LYS A 584 5.35 16.22 7.29
C LYS A 584 6.20 17.46 6.96
N GLU A 585 5.70 18.65 7.32
CA GLU A 585 6.41 19.91 7.08
C GLU A 585 7.68 20.06 7.92
N LYS A 586 7.69 19.55 9.16
CA LYS A 586 8.89 19.46 10.00
C LYS A 586 9.94 18.55 9.35
N PHE A 587 9.55 17.35 8.93
CA PHE A 587 10.44 16.39 8.26
C PHE A 587 11.05 16.95 6.98
N LYS A 588 10.23 17.59 6.11
CA LYS A 588 10.71 18.26 4.88
C LYS A 588 11.77 19.33 5.17
N LYS A 589 11.59 20.14 6.22
CA LYS A 589 12.52 21.20 6.63
C LYS A 589 13.81 20.65 7.25
N GLU A 590 13.72 19.63 8.10
CA GLU A 590 14.87 19.00 8.75
C GLU A 590 15.76 18.26 7.73
N MET A 591 15.15 17.53 6.79
CA MET A 591 15.85 16.71 5.80
C MET A 591 16.35 17.45 4.57
N LYS A 592 15.92 18.70 4.34
CA LYS A 592 16.30 19.53 3.16
C LYS A 592 16.12 18.77 1.84
N ILE A 593 14.95 18.20 1.64
CA ILE A 593 14.66 17.29 0.52
C ILE A 593 14.81 18.05 -0.82
N GLU A 594 15.81 17.67 -1.62
CA GLU A 594 16.02 18.17 -2.99
C GLU A 594 15.04 17.48 -3.96
N GLY A 595 13.75 17.80 -3.82
CA GLY A 595 12.67 17.21 -4.62
C GLY A 595 11.29 17.53 -4.04
N PHE A 596 10.27 17.03 -4.71
CA PHE A 596 8.86 17.20 -4.34
C PHE A 596 8.26 15.87 -3.90
N LEU A 597 7.23 15.92 -3.05
CA LEU A 597 6.39 14.77 -2.73
C LEU A 597 5.21 14.71 -3.70
N TYR A 598 4.86 13.52 -4.19
CA TYR A 598 3.65 13.33 -5.00
C TYR A 598 2.38 13.70 -4.22
N SER A 599 2.37 13.50 -2.90
CA SER A 599 1.27 13.89 -2.01
C SER A 599 1.11 15.40 -1.79
N ASP A 600 1.99 16.23 -2.36
CA ASP A 600 1.86 17.69 -2.39
C ASP A 600 1.29 18.20 -3.75
N LEU A 601 0.99 17.30 -4.70
CA LEU A 601 0.41 17.64 -6.00
C LEU A 601 -1.13 17.67 -5.94
N SER A 602 -1.73 18.62 -6.66
CA SER A 602 -3.18 18.72 -6.81
C SER A 602 -3.78 17.74 -7.83
N VAL A 603 -2.97 17.27 -8.78
CA VAL A 603 -3.37 16.33 -9.85
C VAL A 603 -2.68 14.99 -9.61
N LEU A 604 -3.48 13.93 -9.51
CA LEU A 604 -3.02 12.55 -9.32
C LEU A 604 -2.84 11.86 -10.68
N ALA A 605 -2.00 10.82 -10.74
CA ALA A 605 -1.82 10.04 -11.98
C ALA A 605 -2.99 9.11 -12.29
N SER A 606 -3.68 8.64 -11.24
CA SER A 606 -4.95 7.94 -11.30
C SER A 606 -6.01 8.73 -10.53
N ASP A 607 -7.04 9.13 -11.26
CA ASP A 607 -8.24 9.85 -10.85
C ASP A 607 -9.52 9.02 -11.07
N ILE A 608 -9.45 8.00 -11.93
CA ILE A 608 -10.53 7.05 -12.22
C ILE A 608 -10.37 5.80 -11.32
N PRO A 609 -11.41 5.37 -10.58
CA PRO A 609 -11.37 4.17 -9.75
C PRO A 609 -11.30 2.89 -10.60
N TYR A 610 -10.88 1.78 -10.00
CA TYR A 610 -11.02 0.48 -10.64
C TYR A 610 -12.49 0.12 -10.83
N PHE A 611 -12.80 -0.53 -11.96
CA PHE A 611 -14.16 -0.93 -12.34
C PHE A 611 -15.15 0.26 -12.34
N PRO A 612 -14.86 1.35 -13.11
CA PRO A 612 -15.82 2.43 -13.28
C PRO A 612 -17.10 1.91 -13.96
N PRO A 613 -18.21 2.67 -13.91
CA PRO A 613 -19.38 2.38 -14.72
C PRO A 613 -19.02 2.21 -16.21
N GLU A 614 -19.74 1.36 -16.94
CA GLU A 614 -19.56 1.18 -18.38
C GLU A 614 -19.98 2.47 -19.12
N GLU A 615 -19.01 3.31 -19.47
CA GLU A 615 -19.22 4.42 -20.42
C GLU A 615 -19.17 3.90 -21.86
N GLU A 616 -20.06 4.42 -22.73
CA GLU A 616 -20.05 4.07 -24.15
C GLU A 616 -18.74 4.55 -24.82
N GLU A 617 -18.07 3.71 -25.60
CA GLU A 617 -16.77 4.03 -26.23
C GLU A 617 -16.87 5.18 -27.27
N GLU A 618 -16.83 6.43 -26.81
CA GLU A 618 -16.73 7.59 -27.70
C GLU A 618 -15.31 7.75 -28.28
N ASN A 619 -15.23 7.85 -29.62
CA ASN A 619 -14.04 8.13 -30.45
C ASN A 619 -13.18 6.90 -30.88
N LEU A 620 -13.77 6.09 -31.76
CA LEU A 620 -13.20 4.88 -32.38
C LEU A 620 -12.14 5.11 -33.50
N GLU A 621 -11.24 6.08 -33.40
CA GLU A 621 -10.18 6.29 -34.42
C GLU A 621 -8.79 5.74 -34.06
N ASP A 622 -8.46 5.60 -32.76
CA ASP A 622 -7.13 5.15 -32.35
C ASP A 622 -6.94 3.62 -32.41
N GLY A 623 -5.76 3.19 -32.88
CA GLY A 623 -5.36 1.78 -32.97
C GLY A 623 -4.79 1.20 -31.67
N ILE A 624 -4.48 -0.09 -31.68
CA ILE A 624 -4.11 -0.88 -30.48
C ILE A 624 -2.73 -0.53 -29.95
N HIS A 625 -2.63 -0.37 -28.63
CA HIS A 625 -1.37 -0.23 -27.90
C HIS A 625 -0.95 -1.60 -27.36
N LEU A 626 -0.02 -2.25 -28.06
CA LEU A 626 0.52 -3.55 -27.66
C LEU A 626 1.56 -3.38 -26.53
N VAL A 627 1.40 -4.12 -25.44
CA VAL A 627 2.35 -4.19 -24.32
C VAL A 627 2.97 -5.58 -24.28
N VAL A 628 4.28 -5.65 -24.53
CA VAL A 628 5.03 -6.92 -24.56
C VAL A 628 5.79 -7.12 -23.24
N CYS A 629 5.40 -8.15 -22.50
CA CYS A 629 5.95 -8.52 -21.19
C CYS A 629 6.98 -9.65 -21.34
N VAL A 630 8.22 -9.45 -20.86
CA VAL A 630 9.34 -10.39 -21.02
C VAL A 630 9.98 -10.72 -19.68
N HIS A 631 9.89 -12.00 -19.31
CA HIS A 631 10.33 -12.53 -18.02
C HIS A 631 11.86 -12.67 -17.87
N GLY A 632 12.29 -12.97 -16.63
CA GLY A 632 13.69 -13.16 -16.26
C GLY A 632 14.23 -14.58 -16.48
N LEU A 633 15.43 -14.83 -15.92
CA LEU A 633 16.10 -16.15 -15.92
C LEU A 633 15.34 -17.12 -15.01
N ASP A 634 15.11 -18.35 -15.48
CA ASP A 634 14.34 -19.39 -14.76
C ASP A 634 12.88 -18.96 -14.44
N GLY A 635 12.39 -17.93 -15.14
CA GLY A 635 11.06 -17.34 -15.00
C GLY A 635 10.08 -17.72 -16.11
N ASN A 636 8.84 -17.21 -16.04
CA ASN A 636 7.75 -17.52 -16.95
C ASN A 636 6.75 -16.35 -17.18
N SER A 637 5.74 -16.56 -18.05
CA SER A 637 4.74 -15.53 -18.43
C SER A 637 3.88 -15.03 -17.27
N ALA A 638 3.69 -15.84 -16.22
CA ALA A 638 2.95 -15.43 -15.02
C ALA A 638 3.75 -14.48 -14.11
N ASP A 639 5.08 -14.36 -14.28
CA ASP A 639 5.91 -13.50 -13.42
C ASP A 639 5.57 -12.01 -13.55
N LEU A 640 5.02 -11.59 -14.71
CA LEU A 640 4.59 -10.21 -14.97
C LEU A 640 3.06 -10.03 -14.87
N ARG A 641 2.35 -11.01 -14.30
CA ARG A 641 0.88 -11.06 -14.26
C ARG A 641 0.26 -9.92 -13.45
N LEU A 642 0.79 -9.62 -12.26
CA LEU A 642 0.35 -8.46 -11.47
C LEU A 642 0.61 -7.13 -12.20
N VAL A 643 1.74 -7.01 -12.90
CA VAL A 643 2.08 -5.82 -13.69
C VAL A 643 1.05 -5.59 -14.80
N LYS A 644 0.67 -6.65 -15.52
CA LYS A 644 -0.44 -6.60 -16.49
C LYS A 644 -1.74 -6.15 -15.81
N THR A 645 -2.14 -6.82 -14.73
CA THR A 645 -3.39 -6.54 -14.01
C THR A 645 -3.51 -5.08 -13.57
N PHE A 646 -2.50 -4.51 -12.91
CA PHE A 646 -2.60 -3.13 -12.41
C PHE A 646 -2.62 -2.08 -13.55
N ILE A 647 -2.02 -2.36 -14.71
CA ILE A 647 -2.13 -1.49 -15.88
C ILE A 647 -3.53 -1.59 -16.51
N GLU A 648 -4.10 -2.79 -16.63
CA GLU A 648 -5.47 -2.99 -17.14
C GLU A 648 -6.53 -2.37 -16.23
N LEU A 649 -6.44 -2.58 -14.91
CA LEU A 649 -7.38 -2.00 -13.93
C LEU A 649 -7.24 -0.47 -13.82
N GLY A 650 -6.02 0.06 -13.98
CA GLY A 650 -5.74 1.49 -13.87
C GLY A 650 -5.92 2.29 -15.16
N LEU A 651 -6.19 1.64 -16.30
CA LEU A 651 -6.52 2.28 -17.58
C LEU A 651 -7.78 1.64 -18.20
N PRO A 652 -8.95 1.70 -17.52
CA PRO A 652 -10.22 1.27 -18.09
C PRO A 652 -10.50 2.02 -19.40
N GLY A 653 -11.01 1.32 -20.42
CA GLY A 653 -11.20 1.88 -21.78
C GLY A 653 -9.93 2.03 -22.62
N GLY A 654 -8.74 1.78 -22.08
CA GLY A 654 -7.51 1.74 -22.86
C GLY A 654 -7.50 0.56 -23.84
N LYS A 655 -7.28 0.83 -25.15
CA LYS A 655 -7.11 -0.21 -26.20
C LYS A 655 -5.75 -0.93 -26.08
N LEU A 656 -5.51 -1.53 -24.93
CA LEU A 656 -4.32 -2.27 -24.56
C LEU A 656 -4.47 -3.73 -24.99
N ASP A 657 -3.43 -4.28 -25.60
CA ASP A 657 -3.31 -5.71 -25.86
C ASP A 657 -1.99 -6.21 -25.24
N PHE A 658 -2.02 -7.33 -24.53
CA PHE A 658 -0.86 -7.83 -23.78
C PHE A 658 -0.31 -9.12 -24.36
N LEU A 659 0.96 -9.09 -24.76
CA LEU A 659 1.74 -10.29 -25.08
C LEU A 659 2.61 -10.66 -23.89
N MET A 660 2.21 -11.70 -23.15
CA MET A 660 3.01 -12.30 -22.08
C MET A 660 3.95 -13.35 -22.69
N SER A 661 5.25 -13.08 -22.78
CA SER A 661 6.19 -13.94 -23.55
C SER A 661 6.32 -15.35 -22.97
N GLU A 662 6.26 -16.35 -23.86
CA GLU A 662 6.32 -17.78 -23.53
C GLU A 662 7.45 -18.53 -24.24
N ARG A 663 7.90 -18.08 -25.42
CA ARG A 663 8.89 -18.83 -26.24
C ARG A 663 10.24 -19.08 -25.56
N ASN A 664 10.59 -18.33 -24.51
CA ASN A 664 11.87 -18.48 -23.81
C ASN A 664 11.78 -19.25 -22.47
N GLN A 665 10.59 -19.53 -21.94
CA GLN A 665 10.40 -20.16 -20.63
C GLN A 665 11.11 -21.50 -20.49
N THR A 666 11.02 -22.33 -21.52
CA THR A 666 11.58 -23.69 -21.52
C THR A 666 13.12 -23.71 -21.55
N ASP A 667 13.76 -22.59 -21.90
CA ASP A 667 15.22 -22.49 -22.08
C ASP A 667 15.70 -21.03 -22.03
N THR A 668 15.69 -20.45 -20.82
CA THR A 668 16.29 -19.12 -20.52
C THR A 668 17.82 -19.14 -20.43
N PHE A 669 18.44 -20.32 -20.56
CA PHE A 669 19.88 -20.53 -20.42
C PHE A 669 20.62 -20.46 -21.77
N ALA A 670 19.91 -20.47 -22.90
CA ALA A 670 20.42 -20.15 -24.23
C ALA A 670 21.16 -18.79 -24.28
N ASP A 671 21.91 -18.55 -25.35
CA ASP A 671 22.44 -17.22 -25.67
C ASP A 671 21.34 -16.20 -26.02
N PHE A 672 21.66 -14.92 -25.84
CA PHE A 672 20.73 -13.82 -26.12
C PHE A 672 20.33 -13.72 -27.59
N ASP A 673 21.17 -14.12 -28.55
CA ASP A 673 20.80 -14.06 -29.97
C ASP A 673 19.63 -15.02 -30.25
N THR A 674 19.74 -16.26 -29.77
CA THR A 674 18.69 -17.28 -29.84
C THR A 674 17.42 -16.84 -29.12
N MET A 675 17.52 -16.30 -27.90
CA MET A 675 16.35 -15.84 -27.14
C MET A 675 15.67 -14.62 -27.78
N THR A 676 16.43 -13.72 -28.41
CA THR A 676 15.92 -12.57 -29.15
C THR A 676 15.13 -13.00 -30.38
N ASP A 677 15.62 -13.97 -31.14
CA ASP A 677 14.92 -14.42 -32.34
C ASP A 677 13.61 -15.16 -31.98
N ARG A 678 13.62 -15.96 -30.90
CA ARG A 678 12.41 -16.57 -30.31
C ARG A 678 11.36 -15.52 -29.91
N LEU A 679 11.75 -14.46 -29.19
CA LEU A 679 10.83 -13.38 -28.79
C LEU A 679 10.34 -12.57 -29.99
N LEU A 680 11.18 -12.31 -30.98
CA LEU A 680 10.79 -11.58 -32.18
C LEU A 680 9.80 -12.38 -33.04
N ASP A 681 9.99 -13.69 -33.18
CA ASP A 681 9.02 -14.57 -33.83
C ASP A 681 7.68 -14.55 -33.10
N GLU A 682 7.69 -14.56 -31.77
CA GLU A 682 6.49 -14.47 -30.93
C GLU A 682 5.71 -13.16 -31.13
N ILE A 683 6.39 -12.01 -31.09
CA ILE A 683 5.76 -10.69 -31.30
C ILE A 683 5.13 -10.59 -32.69
N ILE A 684 5.85 -11.02 -33.73
CA ILE A 684 5.33 -10.96 -35.11
C ILE A 684 4.17 -11.95 -35.29
N GLN A 685 4.26 -13.15 -34.72
CA GLN A 685 3.18 -14.14 -34.75
C GLN A 685 1.92 -13.61 -34.06
N HIS A 686 2.05 -12.98 -32.89
CA HIS A 686 0.92 -12.42 -32.13
C HIS A 686 0.18 -11.34 -32.92
N ILE A 687 0.92 -10.35 -33.44
CA ILE A 687 0.37 -9.27 -34.29
C ILE A 687 -0.37 -9.84 -35.51
N GLN A 688 0.18 -10.89 -36.15
CA GLN A 688 -0.41 -11.52 -37.32
C GLN A 688 -1.63 -12.40 -36.99
N LEU A 689 -1.59 -13.14 -35.89
CA LEU A 689 -2.66 -14.08 -35.49
C LEU A 689 -3.95 -13.34 -35.15
N TYR A 690 -3.83 -12.23 -34.42
CA TYR A 690 -4.97 -11.40 -33.99
C TYR A 690 -5.25 -10.21 -34.92
N ASN A 691 -4.50 -10.08 -36.03
CA ASN A 691 -4.64 -9.01 -37.04
C ASN A 691 -4.62 -7.58 -36.41
N LEU A 692 -3.70 -7.35 -35.47
CA LEU A 692 -3.69 -6.15 -34.64
C LEU A 692 -3.27 -4.90 -35.44
N SER A 693 -4.12 -3.88 -35.46
CA SER A 693 -3.76 -2.55 -35.99
C SER A 693 -2.97 -1.76 -34.95
N ILE A 694 -1.66 -2.04 -34.85
CA ILE A 694 -0.77 -1.45 -33.85
C ILE A 694 -0.62 0.07 -34.06
N SER A 695 -1.05 0.88 -33.09
CA SER A 695 -0.72 2.31 -33.00
C SER A 695 0.60 2.51 -32.26
N ARG A 696 0.75 1.84 -31.11
CA ARG A 696 1.85 1.98 -30.14
C ARG A 696 2.34 0.61 -29.66
N ILE A 697 3.63 0.52 -29.31
CA ILE A 697 4.21 -0.65 -28.63
C ILE A 697 4.95 -0.21 -27.37
N SER A 698 4.59 -0.76 -26.21
CA SER A 698 5.40 -0.72 -25.00
C SER A 698 6.05 -2.07 -24.73
N PHE A 699 7.18 -2.05 -24.03
CA PHE A 699 7.88 -3.23 -23.55
C PHE A 699 8.06 -3.16 -22.04
N ILE A 700 7.78 -4.26 -21.35
CA ILE A 700 8.02 -4.44 -19.92
C ILE A 700 8.97 -5.62 -19.75
N GLY A 701 10.15 -5.38 -19.18
CA GLY A 701 11.16 -6.40 -18.97
C GLY A 701 11.50 -6.59 -17.51
N HIS A 702 11.58 -7.85 -17.05
CA HIS A 702 12.20 -8.19 -15.77
C HIS A 702 13.59 -8.80 -15.98
N SER A 703 14.56 -8.40 -15.17
CA SER A 703 15.89 -9.02 -15.13
C SER A 703 16.48 -9.14 -16.55
N LEU A 704 16.96 -10.32 -16.97
CA LEU A 704 17.53 -10.52 -18.31
C LEU A 704 16.57 -10.26 -19.49
N GLY A 705 15.25 -10.22 -19.27
CA GLY A 705 14.26 -9.91 -20.30
C GLY A 705 14.51 -8.54 -20.93
N ASN A 706 15.02 -7.59 -20.12
CA ASN A 706 15.46 -6.26 -20.56
C ASN A 706 16.58 -6.28 -21.60
N VAL A 707 17.46 -7.28 -21.55
CA VAL A 707 18.55 -7.47 -22.52
C VAL A 707 18.00 -8.08 -23.81
N ILE A 708 17.08 -9.04 -23.71
CA ILE A 708 16.38 -9.63 -24.86
C ILE A 708 15.60 -8.54 -25.62
N ILE A 709 14.81 -7.72 -24.90
CA ILE A 709 14.06 -6.58 -25.48
C ILE A 709 15.00 -5.64 -26.24
N ARG A 710 16.07 -5.16 -25.59
CA ARG A 710 17.06 -4.27 -26.23
C ARG A 710 17.65 -4.88 -27.49
N SER A 711 17.87 -6.19 -27.51
CA SER A 711 18.40 -6.93 -28.66
C SER A 711 17.37 -7.07 -29.80
N VAL A 712 16.07 -7.27 -29.49
CA VAL A 712 14.98 -7.25 -30.49
C VAL A 712 14.96 -5.95 -31.29
N LEU A 713 15.15 -4.80 -30.65
CA LEU A 713 15.17 -3.48 -31.31
C LEU A 713 16.24 -3.36 -32.42
N THR A 714 17.28 -4.20 -32.35
CA THR A 714 18.40 -4.21 -33.31
C THR A 714 18.13 -5.08 -34.54
N ARG A 715 17.11 -5.96 -34.49
CA ARG A 715 16.84 -6.95 -35.55
C ARG A 715 16.16 -6.29 -36.75
N PRO A 716 16.62 -6.55 -37.99
CA PRO A 716 16.04 -5.92 -39.19
C PRO A 716 14.53 -6.12 -39.36
N ARG A 717 14.00 -7.29 -38.97
CA ARG A 717 12.56 -7.62 -39.01
C ARG A 717 11.70 -6.75 -38.10
N PHE A 718 12.26 -6.18 -37.02
CA PHE A 718 11.53 -5.31 -36.10
C PHE A 718 11.57 -3.82 -36.53
N ARG A 719 12.41 -3.45 -37.50
CA ARG A 719 12.68 -2.06 -37.89
C ARG A 719 11.44 -1.24 -38.24
N TYR A 720 10.39 -1.87 -38.77
CA TYR A 720 9.11 -1.23 -39.11
C TYR A 720 8.34 -0.70 -37.88
N TYR A 721 8.57 -1.25 -36.69
CA TYR A 721 7.85 -0.89 -35.47
C TYR A 721 8.59 0.14 -34.60
N LEU A 722 9.83 0.51 -34.95
CA LEU A 722 10.65 1.41 -34.12
C LEU A 722 10.02 2.79 -33.94
N ASN A 723 9.30 3.30 -34.94
CA ASN A 723 8.58 4.57 -34.85
C ASN A 723 7.24 4.50 -34.10
N LYS A 724 6.86 3.31 -33.59
CA LYS A 724 5.65 3.10 -32.76
C LYS A 724 5.98 2.88 -31.28
N LEU A 725 7.25 2.97 -30.89
CA LEU A 725 7.69 2.66 -29.53
C LEU A 725 7.25 3.75 -28.54
N HIS A 726 6.48 3.35 -27.53
CA HIS A 726 5.93 4.25 -26.52
C HIS A 726 6.76 4.21 -25.24
N THR A 727 6.71 3.10 -24.49
CA THR A 727 7.41 2.99 -23.20
C THR A 727 8.24 1.72 -23.08
N PHE A 728 9.45 1.86 -22.54
CA PHE A 728 10.26 0.76 -22.07
C PHE A 728 10.36 0.80 -20.54
N LEU A 729 9.65 -0.10 -19.87
CA LEU A 729 9.69 -0.26 -18.41
C LEU A 729 10.63 -1.42 -18.05
N SER A 730 11.78 -1.08 -17.47
CA SER A 730 12.81 -2.03 -17.08
C SER A 730 12.82 -2.24 -15.57
N LEU A 731 12.33 -3.40 -15.13
CA LEU A 731 12.36 -3.86 -13.74
C LEU A 731 13.67 -4.64 -13.49
N SER A 732 14.60 -4.08 -12.71
CA SER A 732 15.90 -4.69 -12.38
C SER A 732 16.71 -5.21 -13.59
N GLY A 733 16.78 -4.45 -14.69
CA GLY A 733 17.47 -4.90 -15.92
C GLY A 733 19.00 -4.85 -15.86
N PRO A 734 19.77 -5.94 -16.09
CA PRO A 734 21.24 -5.94 -16.05
C PRO A 734 21.84 -5.34 -17.35
N HIS A 735 21.52 -4.08 -17.66
CA HIS A 735 21.84 -3.44 -18.95
C HIS A 735 23.34 -3.34 -19.26
N LEU A 736 24.17 -3.34 -18.22
CA LEU A 736 25.64 -3.30 -18.28
C LEU A 736 26.26 -4.60 -17.74
N GLY A 737 25.45 -5.67 -17.66
CA GLY A 737 25.83 -6.98 -17.11
C GLY A 737 26.15 -6.96 -15.61
N THR A 738 26.93 -7.93 -15.16
CA THR A 738 27.21 -8.17 -13.73
C THR A 738 28.69 -7.98 -13.34
N LEU A 739 29.47 -7.26 -14.14
CA LEU A 739 30.93 -7.06 -13.95
C LEU A 739 31.32 -6.60 -12.54
N TYR A 740 30.57 -5.64 -11.98
CA TYR A 740 30.84 -5.04 -10.67
C TYR A 740 29.80 -5.45 -9.61
N ASN A 741 29.37 -6.72 -9.61
CA ASN A 741 28.47 -7.20 -8.55
C ASN A 741 29.18 -7.18 -7.18
N ASN A 742 28.56 -6.53 -6.19
CA ASN A 742 29.08 -6.40 -4.83
C ASN A 742 28.84 -7.65 -3.95
N SER A 743 28.07 -8.63 -4.42
CA SER A 743 27.71 -9.85 -3.68
C SER A 743 28.58 -11.05 -4.08
N THR A 744 29.55 -11.39 -3.23
CA THR A 744 30.45 -12.55 -3.43
C THR A 744 29.71 -13.89 -3.44
N LEU A 745 28.62 -14.01 -2.66
CA LEU A 745 27.80 -15.22 -2.60
C LEU A 745 26.99 -15.40 -3.90
N VAL A 746 26.38 -14.32 -4.41
CA VAL A 746 25.64 -14.37 -5.68
C VAL A 746 26.58 -14.60 -6.86
N SER A 747 27.75 -13.95 -6.92
CA SER A 747 28.72 -14.20 -7.98
C SER A 747 29.26 -15.63 -7.97
N THR A 748 29.40 -16.25 -6.79
CA THR A 748 29.76 -17.67 -6.65
C THR A 748 28.63 -18.59 -7.11
N GLY A 749 27.38 -18.28 -6.76
CA GLY A 749 26.20 -19.00 -7.24
C GLY A 749 26.03 -18.94 -8.75
N LEU A 750 26.14 -17.75 -9.34
CA LEU A 750 26.10 -17.53 -10.80
C LEU A 750 27.22 -18.31 -11.52
N TRP A 751 28.44 -18.34 -10.97
CA TRP A 751 29.53 -19.15 -11.53
C TRP A 751 29.24 -20.66 -11.48
N LEU A 752 28.68 -21.13 -10.36
CA LEU A 752 28.28 -22.53 -10.22
C LEU A 752 27.17 -22.90 -11.21
N MET A 753 26.13 -22.06 -11.34
CA MET A 753 25.06 -22.23 -12.32
C MET A 753 25.57 -22.19 -13.76
N GLN A 754 26.43 -21.21 -14.09
CA GLN A 754 27.11 -21.11 -15.40
C GLN A 754 27.85 -22.42 -15.76
N LYS A 755 28.57 -23.00 -14.80
CA LYS A 755 29.33 -24.25 -15.00
C LYS A 755 28.44 -25.51 -15.06
N LEU A 756 27.38 -25.58 -14.24
CA LEU A 756 26.48 -26.74 -14.18
C LEU A 756 25.45 -26.76 -15.33
N LYS A 757 24.90 -25.60 -15.71
CA LYS A 757 23.85 -25.46 -16.74
C LYS A 757 24.39 -25.13 -18.14
N LYS A 758 25.70 -24.88 -18.29
CA LYS A 758 26.36 -24.46 -19.56
C LYS A 758 25.70 -23.23 -20.21
N SER A 759 25.27 -22.28 -19.40
CA SER A 759 24.42 -21.17 -19.86
C SER A 759 25.17 -20.12 -20.70
N GLY A 760 24.64 -19.87 -21.91
CA GLY A 760 25.08 -18.80 -22.81
C GLY A 760 24.72 -17.42 -22.27
N SER A 761 23.47 -17.21 -21.86
CA SER A 761 23.01 -15.94 -21.26
C SER A 761 23.84 -15.52 -20.05
N LEU A 762 24.19 -16.45 -19.14
CA LEU A 762 25.07 -16.15 -18.00
C LEU A 762 26.52 -15.87 -18.43
N LEU A 763 27.07 -16.53 -19.46
CA LEU A 763 28.38 -16.19 -20.03
C LEU A 763 28.38 -14.75 -20.57
N GLN A 764 27.35 -14.35 -21.30
CA GLN A 764 27.21 -13.02 -21.87
C GLN A 764 26.98 -11.94 -20.79
N LEU A 765 26.14 -12.20 -19.77
CA LEU A 765 25.92 -11.28 -18.63
C LEU A 765 27.18 -11.06 -17.78
N THR A 766 28.05 -12.07 -17.69
CA THR A 766 29.30 -12.02 -16.91
C THR A 766 30.53 -11.59 -17.73
N PHE A 767 30.37 -11.24 -19.01
CA PHE A 767 31.45 -10.92 -19.96
C PHE A 767 32.51 -12.03 -20.05
N ARG A 768 32.05 -13.27 -20.24
CA ARG A 768 32.88 -14.47 -20.36
C ARG A 768 32.64 -15.24 -21.68
N ASP A 769 31.82 -14.67 -22.55
CA ASP A 769 31.57 -15.11 -23.93
C ASP A 769 32.72 -14.75 -24.89
N ASN A 770 33.55 -13.77 -24.55
CA ASN A 770 34.79 -13.46 -25.27
C ASN A 770 35.95 -13.12 -24.32
N ALA A 771 37.19 -13.24 -24.80
CA ALA A 771 38.39 -12.80 -24.08
C ALA A 771 38.63 -11.28 -24.21
N ASP A 772 38.13 -10.67 -25.29
CA ASP A 772 38.13 -9.23 -25.51
C ASP A 772 36.76 -8.66 -25.14
N LEU A 773 36.72 -7.83 -24.08
CA LEU A 773 35.49 -7.23 -23.56
C LEU A 773 34.71 -6.43 -24.63
N ARG A 774 35.40 -5.85 -25.62
CA ARG A 774 34.74 -5.11 -26.72
C ARG A 774 34.15 -6.02 -27.80
N LYS A 775 34.36 -7.33 -27.68
CA LYS A 775 33.76 -8.38 -28.51
C LYS A 775 32.71 -9.21 -27.77
N CYS A 776 32.51 -8.98 -26.48
CA CYS A 776 31.40 -9.56 -25.72
C CYS A 776 30.06 -8.99 -26.20
N PHE A 777 29.02 -9.83 -26.18
CA PHE A 777 27.67 -9.53 -26.66
C PHE A 777 27.11 -8.22 -26.08
N LEU A 778 27.20 -8.01 -24.76
CA LEU A 778 26.66 -6.82 -24.11
C LEU A 778 27.33 -5.52 -24.56
N TYR A 779 28.64 -5.54 -24.85
CA TYR A 779 29.34 -4.37 -25.38
C TYR A 779 28.86 -4.08 -26.81
N GLN A 780 28.81 -5.10 -27.67
CA GLN A 780 28.33 -4.94 -29.06
C GLN A 780 26.87 -4.49 -29.12
N LEU A 781 26.03 -4.95 -28.18
CA LEU A 781 24.65 -4.51 -28.02
C LEU A 781 24.56 -3.06 -27.50
N SER A 782 25.49 -2.60 -26.66
CA SER A 782 25.52 -1.20 -26.21
C SER A 782 25.69 -0.23 -27.38
N GLN A 783 26.48 -0.60 -28.40
CA GLN A 783 26.73 0.19 -29.60
C GLN A 783 25.53 0.25 -30.56
N LYS A 784 24.42 -0.45 -30.29
CA LYS A 784 23.22 -0.44 -31.12
C LYS A 784 22.23 0.60 -30.63
N THR A 785 21.68 1.35 -31.57
CA THR A 785 20.53 2.24 -31.33
C THR A 785 19.28 1.43 -30.96
N GLY A 786 18.42 1.97 -30.10
CA GLY A 786 17.16 1.34 -29.73
C GLY A 786 16.37 2.13 -28.70
N LEU A 787 16.99 2.48 -27.57
CA LEU A 787 16.30 3.12 -26.45
C LEU A 787 15.75 4.52 -26.80
N GLN A 788 16.40 5.24 -27.72
CA GLN A 788 16.00 6.61 -28.08
C GLN A 788 14.76 6.72 -28.97
N TYR A 789 14.17 5.59 -29.36
CA TYR A 789 12.93 5.55 -30.12
C TYR A 789 11.68 5.53 -29.24
N PHE A 790 11.82 5.32 -27.93
CA PHE A 790 10.70 5.39 -26.98
C PHE A 790 10.41 6.83 -26.55
N LYS A 791 9.13 7.13 -26.28
CA LYS A 791 8.69 8.34 -25.56
C LYS A 791 9.20 8.33 -24.11
N ASN A 792 9.08 7.18 -23.44
CA ASN A 792 9.51 6.98 -22.05
C ASN A 792 10.49 5.80 -21.93
N VAL A 793 11.64 6.02 -21.31
CA VAL A 793 12.54 4.95 -20.83
C VAL A 793 12.53 5.00 -19.31
N VAL A 794 11.95 3.98 -18.67
CA VAL A 794 11.70 3.93 -17.22
C VAL A 794 12.55 2.82 -16.62
N LEU A 795 13.56 3.18 -15.84
CA LEU A 795 14.49 2.24 -15.21
C LEU A 795 14.17 2.10 -13.72
N VAL A 796 13.56 0.99 -13.31
CA VAL A 796 13.23 0.69 -11.91
C VAL A 796 14.32 -0.18 -11.29
N ALA A 797 14.89 0.29 -10.19
CA ALA A 797 15.99 -0.38 -9.50
C ALA A 797 15.86 -0.28 -7.97
N SER A 798 16.29 -1.32 -7.25
CA SER A 798 16.40 -1.28 -5.79
C SER A 798 17.86 -1.43 -5.33
N PRO A 799 18.38 -0.60 -4.41
CA PRO A 799 19.69 -0.83 -3.78
C PRO A 799 19.75 -2.12 -2.94
N GLN A 800 18.60 -2.72 -2.62
CA GLN A 800 18.48 -3.97 -1.88
C GLN A 800 18.61 -5.22 -2.80
N ASP A 801 18.53 -5.04 -4.12
CA ASP A 801 18.79 -6.10 -5.10
C ASP A 801 20.29 -6.45 -5.11
N ARG A 802 20.59 -7.75 -4.95
CA ARG A 802 21.97 -8.30 -5.00
C ARG A 802 22.20 -9.24 -6.18
N TYR A 803 21.16 -9.50 -6.98
CA TYR A 803 21.20 -10.31 -8.19
C TYR A 803 21.68 -9.45 -9.36
N VAL A 804 21.04 -8.30 -9.56
CA VAL A 804 21.41 -7.31 -10.57
C VAL A 804 22.09 -6.13 -9.88
N PRO A 805 23.32 -5.73 -10.28
CA PRO A 805 23.98 -4.58 -9.66
C PRO A 805 23.16 -3.31 -9.91
N PHE A 806 22.86 -2.57 -8.84
CA PHE A 806 22.00 -1.37 -8.85
C PHE A 806 22.36 -0.36 -9.96
N HIS A 807 23.66 -0.09 -10.14
CA HIS A 807 24.16 0.81 -11.20
C HIS A 807 24.00 0.23 -12.62
N SER A 808 23.95 -1.10 -12.78
CA SER A 808 23.63 -1.77 -14.04
C SER A 808 22.15 -1.57 -14.41
N ALA A 809 21.25 -1.67 -13.43
CA ALA A 809 19.83 -1.38 -13.58
C ALA A 809 19.54 0.08 -13.94
N ARG A 810 20.31 1.03 -13.40
CA ARG A 810 20.18 2.47 -13.71
C ARG A 810 20.90 2.93 -14.98
N ILE A 811 21.68 2.07 -15.65
CA ILE A 811 22.63 2.46 -16.72
C ILE A 811 23.53 3.60 -16.20
N GLU A 812 24.25 3.36 -15.11
CA GLU A 812 25.04 4.37 -14.40
C GLU A 812 26.45 3.87 -14.06
N MET A 813 27.38 4.80 -13.90
CA MET A 813 28.74 4.56 -13.44
C MET A 813 28.76 4.08 -11.97
N CYS A 814 29.84 3.44 -11.52
CA CYS A 814 30.02 3.09 -10.12
C CYS A 814 31.45 3.30 -9.60
N LYS A 815 31.59 3.42 -8.27
CA LYS A 815 32.86 3.60 -7.55
C LYS A 815 33.94 2.59 -7.94
N ASN A 816 33.57 1.34 -8.24
CA ASN A 816 34.51 0.28 -8.59
C ASN A 816 34.99 0.43 -10.05
N ALA A 817 34.07 0.72 -10.98
CA ALA A 817 34.38 1.01 -12.37
C ALA A 817 35.30 2.24 -12.53
N LEU A 818 35.08 3.30 -11.76
CA LEU A 818 35.93 4.50 -11.78
C LEU A 818 37.39 4.26 -11.33
N LYS A 819 37.63 3.22 -10.54
CA LYS A 819 38.97 2.85 -10.04
C LYS A 819 39.66 1.79 -10.91
N ASP A 820 38.89 1.05 -11.69
CA ASP A 820 39.38 -0.01 -12.55
C ASP A 820 39.93 0.55 -13.87
N ARG A 821 41.26 0.47 -14.04
CA ARG A 821 41.96 0.97 -15.23
C ARG A 821 41.80 0.08 -16.47
N HIS A 822 41.29 -1.14 -16.34
CA HIS A 822 41.21 -2.11 -17.42
C HIS A 822 39.78 -2.30 -17.93
N THR A 823 38.84 -2.65 -17.04
CA THR A 823 37.43 -2.88 -17.39
C THR A 823 36.62 -1.59 -17.32
N GLY A 824 37.01 -0.64 -16.46
CA GLY A 824 36.30 0.63 -16.23
C GLY A 824 36.09 1.49 -17.48
N PRO A 825 37.10 1.67 -18.36
CA PRO A 825 36.91 2.38 -19.63
C PRO A 825 35.89 1.71 -20.55
N VAL A 826 35.88 0.38 -20.62
CA VAL A 826 34.88 -0.37 -21.41
C VAL A 826 33.47 -0.17 -20.84
N TYR A 827 33.35 -0.15 -19.51
CA TYR A 827 32.10 0.14 -18.82
C TYR A 827 31.58 1.56 -19.11
N ALA A 828 32.48 2.56 -19.10
CA ALA A 828 32.18 3.95 -19.44
C ALA A 828 31.77 4.12 -20.91
N GLU A 829 32.41 3.41 -21.84
CA GLU A 829 32.01 3.36 -23.25
C GLU A 829 30.57 2.83 -23.39
N MET A 830 30.23 1.72 -22.73
CA MET A 830 28.88 1.14 -22.80
C MET A 830 27.79 2.07 -22.26
N ILE A 831 28.06 2.78 -21.17
CA ILE A 831 27.15 3.80 -20.62
C ILE A 831 26.93 4.91 -21.64
N ASN A 832 28.01 5.44 -22.24
CA ASN A 832 27.90 6.49 -23.25
C ASN A 832 27.16 6.01 -24.50
N ASN A 833 27.43 4.80 -25.00
CA ASN A 833 26.76 4.25 -26.17
C ASN A 833 25.23 4.18 -25.98
N LEU A 834 24.76 3.94 -24.75
CA LEU A 834 23.33 3.86 -24.40
C LEU A 834 22.70 5.22 -24.10
N LEU A 835 23.40 6.11 -23.40
CA LEU A 835 22.85 7.39 -22.93
C LEU A 835 22.99 8.54 -23.94
N GLN A 836 24.06 8.60 -24.72
CA GLN A 836 24.26 9.68 -25.70
C GLN A 836 23.12 9.76 -26.74
N PRO A 837 22.59 8.65 -27.29
CA PRO A 837 21.44 8.71 -28.20
C PRO A 837 20.15 9.20 -27.52
N LEU A 838 19.97 8.90 -26.22
CA LEU A 838 18.80 9.35 -25.44
C LEU A 838 18.83 10.87 -25.21
N ILE A 839 20.00 11.42 -24.89
CA ILE A 839 20.19 12.87 -24.70
C ILE A 839 19.85 13.63 -25.99
N GLY A 840 20.25 13.09 -27.15
CA GLY A 840 19.98 13.71 -28.46
C GLY A 840 18.54 13.59 -28.96
N ALA A 841 17.70 12.74 -28.35
CA ALA A 841 16.32 12.51 -28.76
C ALA A 841 15.37 13.44 -27.98
N LYS A 842 14.78 14.42 -28.67
CA LYS A 842 13.92 15.46 -28.07
C LYS A 842 12.70 14.88 -27.36
N ASP A 843 12.01 13.95 -28.01
CA ASP A 843 10.73 13.40 -27.55
C ASP A 843 10.90 12.17 -26.63
N CYS A 844 12.13 11.85 -26.23
CA CYS A 844 12.45 10.78 -25.30
C CYS A 844 12.74 11.35 -23.90
N THR A 845 11.98 10.90 -22.90
CA THR A 845 12.25 11.14 -21.48
C THR A 845 12.88 9.90 -20.86
N LEU A 846 13.96 10.08 -20.10
CA LEU A 846 14.52 9.04 -19.25
C LEU A 846 14.09 9.28 -17.80
N ILE A 847 13.61 8.24 -17.15
CA ILE A 847 13.22 8.23 -15.75
C ILE A 847 13.97 7.10 -15.04
N ARG A 848 14.53 7.36 -13.85
CA ARG A 848 15.08 6.33 -12.96
C ARG A 848 14.30 6.30 -11.64
N HIS A 849 13.70 5.16 -11.33
CA HIS A 849 13.01 4.91 -10.06
C HIS A 849 13.91 4.13 -9.10
N ASN A 850 14.08 4.67 -7.89
CA ASN A 850 14.81 4.02 -6.80
C ASN A 850 13.81 3.51 -5.76
N VAL A 851 13.72 2.19 -5.60
CA VAL A 851 12.72 1.55 -4.73
C VAL A 851 13.38 0.99 -3.48
N PHE A 852 12.93 1.44 -2.31
CA PHE A 852 13.33 0.94 -1.00
C PHE A 852 12.16 0.17 -0.39
N HIS A 853 12.15 -1.14 -0.63
CA HIS A 853 11.12 -2.06 -0.15
C HIS A 853 11.20 -2.25 1.37
N ALA A 854 10.03 -2.38 2.00
CA ALA A 854 9.87 -2.83 3.37
C ALA A 854 10.00 -4.36 3.49
N LEU A 855 11.23 -4.86 3.42
CA LEU A 855 11.47 -6.31 3.43
C LEU A 855 11.67 -6.83 4.86
N PRO A 856 10.99 -7.93 5.26
CA PRO A 856 11.23 -8.56 6.55
C PRO A 856 12.66 -9.11 6.63
N ASN A 857 13.22 -9.20 7.84
CA ASN A 857 14.57 -9.72 8.09
C ASN A 857 14.65 -11.24 7.89
N THR A 858 14.71 -11.69 6.64
CA THR A 858 14.76 -13.10 6.24
C THR A 858 16.06 -13.46 5.51
N ALA A 859 16.34 -14.76 5.35
CA ALA A 859 17.45 -15.24 4.53
C ALA A 859 17.36 -14.77 3.05
N ASN A 860 16.15 -14.66 2.49
CA ASN A 860 15.93 -14.14 1.14
C ASN A 860 16.28 -12.64 1.03
N THR A 861 16.05 -11.87 2.10
CA THR A 861 16.42 -10.46 2.22
C THR A 861 17.93 -10.29 2.37
N LEU A 862 18.58 -11.13 3.20
CA LEU A 862 20.04 -11.18 3.35
C LEU A 862 20.77 -11.55 2.05
N ILE A 863 20.18 -12.40 1.22
CA ILE A 863 20.74 -12.79 -0.09
C ILE A 863 20.33 -11.78 -1.20
N GLY A 864 19.41 -10.85 -0.93
CA GLY A 864 18.90 -9.85 -1.89
C GLY A 864 17.93 -10.41 -2.94
N ARG A 865 17.56 -11.70 -2.85
CA ARG A 865 16.53 -12.33 -3.68
C ARG A 865 15.17 -11.69 -3.45
N ALA A 866 14.87 -11.32 -2.20
CA ALA A 866 13.60 -10.71 -1.83
C ALA A 866 13.36 -9.40 -2.61
N ALA A 867 14.35 -8.51 -2.72
CA ALA A 867 14.22 -7.27 -3.48
C ALA A 867 14.12 -7.51 -5.00
N HIS A 868 14.88 -8.47 -5.54
CA HIS A 868 14.86 -8.81 -6.97
C HIS A 868 13.49 -9.33 -7.46
N ILE A 869 12.71 -9.92 -6.54
CA ILE A 869 11.37 -10.47 -6.79
C ILE A 869 10.27 -9.52 -6.32
N ALA A 870 10.49 -8.70 -5.29
CA ALA A 870 9.50 -7.74 -4.79
C ALA A 870 9.07 -6.69 -5.84
N VAL A 871 9.88 -6.43 -6.87
CA VAL A 871 9.48 -5.61 -8.04
C VAL A 871 8.45 -6.29 -8.96
N LEU A 872 8.05 -7.53 -8.68
CA LEU A 872 7.02 -8.32 -9.38
C LEU A 872 5.91 -8.83 -8.45
N ASP A 873 6.29 -9.33 -7.27
CA ASP A 873 5.37 -10.07 -6.38
C ASP A 873 4.74 -9.19 -5.28
N SER A 874 5.22 -7.97 -5.07
CA SER A 874 4.70 -7.10 -4.01
C SER A 874 3.51 -6.29 -4.54
N GLU A 875 2.30 -6.75 -4.21
CA GLU A 875 1.02 -6.07 -4.48
C GLU A 875 1.11 -4.57 -4.10
N LEU A 876 1.46 -4.28 -2.83
CA LEU A 876 1.66 -2.91 -2.32
C LEU A 876 2.66 -2.06 -3.12
N PHE A 877 3.75 -2.63 -3.64
CA PHE A 877 4.71 -1.86 -4.45
C PHE A 877 4.18 -1.58 -5.84
N LEU A 878 3.69 -2.60 -6.53
CA LEU A 878 3.21 -2.46 -7.90
C LEU A 878 2.03 -1.50 -7.97
N GLU A 879 1.07 -1.66 -7.07
CA GLU A 879 -0.12 -0.84 -7.04
C GLU A 879 0.20 0.63 -6.75
N LYS A 880 0.99 0.89 -5.70
CA LYS A 880 1.50 2.24 -5.39
C LYS A 880 2.31 2.84 -6.54
N PHE A 881 3.17 2.05 -7.19
CA PHE A 881 3.96 2.51 -8.33
C PHE A 881 3.05 2.93 -9.50
N PHE A 882 2.07 2.09 -9.87
CA PHE A 882 1.17 2.37 -10.99
C PHE A 882 0.22 3.53 -10.69
N LEU A 883 -0.52 3.51 -9.58
CA LEU A 883 -1.51 4.53 -9.24
C LEU A 883 -0.93 5.94 -9.07
N VAL A 884 0.31 6.07 -8.59
CA VAL A 884 0.93 7.38 -8.33
C VAL A 884 1.72 7.92 -9.52
N ALA A 885 2.33 7.05 -10.35
CA ALA A 885 3.18 7.49 -11.47
C ALA A 885 3.11 6.59 -12.71
N GLY A 886 3.13 5.26 -12.52
CA GLY A 886 3.38 4.28 -13.58
C GLY A 886 2.37 4.30 -14.73
N LEU A 887 1.07 4.54 -14.43
CA LEU A 887 0.01 4.56 -15.45
C LEU A 887 0.21 5.71 -16.46
N ASN A 888 0.75 6.86 -16.03
CA ASN A 888 1.03 7.99 -16.92
C ASN A 888 2.09 7.68 -17.98
N TYR A 889 2.91 6.63 -17.81
CA TYR A 889 3.83 6.20 -18.87
C TYR A 889 3.11 5.45 -20.00
N PHE A 890 1.92 4.91 -19.77
CA PHE A 890 1.14 4.17 -20.77
C PHE A 890 0.07 5.04 -21.46
N LYS A 891 -0.32 6.17 -20.86
CA LYS A 891 -1.11 7.25 -21.49
C LYS A 891 -0.36 7.94 -22.64
#